data_AF-A0A351F5F7-F1
#
_entry.id   AF-A0A351F5F7-F1
#
_cell.length_a   1.000
_cell.length_b   1.000
_cell.length_c   1.000
_cell.angle_alpha   90.00
_cell.angle_beta   90.00
_cell.angle_gamma   90.00
#
_symmetry.space_group_name_H-M   'P 1'
#
loop_
_entity.id
_entity.type
_entity.pdbx_description
1 polymer ?
#
loop_
_entity_poly.entity_id
_entity_poly.type
_entity_poly.pdbx_seq_one_letter_code
_entity_poly.pdbx_strand_id
1 'polypeptide(L)'
;MNKTRKVSRKIIAFVLTMVMILSIVPMSASAADAIKKGLTTDKEVKFAVMSDMHYYPASLAGDYNEAFMDSIKTALAREPYQSVGILDSALAAVAEHAKKNGMKYLILSGDLTSNGEYEAHRALAARLERFEKETGIQVIAINGNHDINKANGTTYENGKAELAKRTTPEDFLEIYKNLGYDLAYHRYTPSKGKANMLSYSVRADGYRFIVMDTGKYSSDVTEKGKDLAETAGCLTTEATNWVLSEIADAKAKGETVIGVNHHNFVPHFTGEYTIIRGFVIDGWQELTDKLVDAGMHFSFTGHIHDSDIAQTFTDDGETLTEICTDSLTAFPNYFREVNAVTDVNGKTTMKVESKDVDCVLPVTVNGETYATPYRIKSLGDSFFGEGGLSATALNVLGGMLGDYSEKFAKDGVLETLKGMGLDIEGLIKGFFGDGLKIGDTELFTTKNLMGFIEDLLNQIYENYLTDPDATAQYLVNSINKLLNVQVSDLPNTRFIDEYGFGDRTKPGTFEDLLECIVVYKYEGKLHMKDDPFMMDAIDQLNNGDTIFDIFDVLVDIVSNDLLQDKILKDLDLNLGAFFPEGTTLECVGKILTVTMMVLFLGDTSYLNVSNKILEAANKLGVVDFKSLWGIAEYYMGEYLTDTQLEGIGQTLANVACEFAYDDNYIEDVNTTIVYDGKVTPVATRENYRLPTIVSTTLGADQTSRNVSWYTKTSVKGTDIEIIPYSENPVFTGRNIVPYGVKVNTKTVRTEREYPGVDLGVLGFMDYKFPMNRHIVEVSGLEKGKKYLYRVGDASRNWWSEIGTFKMADGSDETSFVHICDPQSQSEQQYETFSKVIAKAYEMYDSDFIINTGDNVDHGDNFRQWQWLFNTASDTLMDTTMMS
;
A
#
# COMPACT_ATOMS: atom_id res chain seq x y z
N MET A 1 38.77 -49.26 48.72
CA MET A 1 39.98 -48.73 48.04
C MET A 1 40.22 -49.48 46.73
N ASN A 2 40.31 -48.72 45.63
CA ASN A 2 41.02 -48.99 44.37
C ASN A 2 40.70 -50.25 43.51
N LYS A 3 39.47 -50.42 43.03
CA LYS A 3 39.24 -51.14 41.74
C LYS A 3 38.05 -50.67 40.87
N THR A 4 37.12 -49.85 41.36
CA THR A 4 35.91 -49.44 40.62
C THR A 4 35.98 -48.08 39.90
N ARG A 5 37.02 -47.26 40.12
CA ARG A 5 37.20 -45.96 39.42
C ARG A 5 37.84 -46.05 38.02
N LYS A 6 38.29 -47.23 37.58
CA LYS A 6 38.95 -47.42 36.26
C LYS A 6 38.04 -47.95 35.15
N VAL A 7 36.84 -48.47 35.47
CA VAL A 7 35.91 -49.03 34.47
C VAL A 7 34.95 -47.95 33.94
N SER A 8 34.54 -46.97 34.77
CA SER A 8 33.64 -45.89 34.35
C SER A 8 34.24 -44.92 33.34
N ARG A 9 35.55 -44.63 33.41
CA ARG A 9 36.22 -43.76 32.43
C ARG A 9 36.40 -44.40 31.04
N LYS A 10 36.51 -45.73 30.95
CA LYS A 10 36.63 -46.43 29.66
C LYS A 10 35.29 -46.56 28.93
N ILE A 11 34.19 -46.72 29.67
CA ILE A 11 32.85 -46.77 29.09
C ILE A 11 32.40 -45.36 28.66
N ILE A 12 32.66 -44.34 29.49
CA ILE A 12 32.37 -42.94 29.13
C ILE A 12 33.25 -42.48 27.96
N ALA A 13 34.54 -42.85 27.91
CA ALA A 13 35.38 -42.56 26.75
C ALA A 13 34.92 -43.33 25.49
N PHE A 14 34.50 -44.58 25.60
CA PHE A 14 33.98 -45.35 24.45
C PHE A 14 32.65 -44.79 23.92
N VAL A 15 31.76 -44.34 24.81
CA VAL A 15 30.50 -43.68 24.43
C VAL A 15 30.76 -42.28 23.86
N LEU A 16 31.68 -41.49 24.43
CA LEU A 16 32.09 -40.20 23.86
C LEU A 16 32.82 -40.36 22.51
N THR A 17 33.60 -41.42 22.33
CA THR A 17 34.24 -41.73 21.03
C THR A 17 33.22 -42.26 20.02
N MET A 18 32.19 -43.01 20.41
CA MET A 18 31.08 -43.35 19.50
C MET A 18 30.22 -42.14 19.15
N VAL A 19 29.96 -41.23 20.09
CA VAL A 19 29.24 -39.98 19.85
C VAL A 19 30.07 -39.03 18.98
N MET A 20 31.40 -38.97 19.17
CA MET A 20 32.32 -38.22 18.30
C MET A 20 32.47 -38.86 16.91
N ILE A 21 32.49 -40.19 16.79
CA ILE A 21 32.54 -40.87 15.48
C ILE A 21 31.19 -40.79 14.76
N LEU A 22 30.06 -40.75 15.48
CA LEU A 22 28.73 -40.51 14.91
C LEU A 22 28.43 -39.03 14.62
N SER A 23 29.21 -38.09 15.18
CA SER A 23 29.16 -36.66 14.82
C SER A 23 30.24 -36.24 13.81
N ILE A 24 31.12 -37.16 13.39
CA ILE A 24 32.15 -36.95 12.36
C ILE A 24 31.86 -37.77 11.08
N VAL A 25 30.67 -38.36 10.96
CA VAL A 25 30.15 -38.69 9.63
C VAL A 25 29.37 -37.47 9.16
N PRO A 26 29.93 -36.59 8.30
CA PRO A 26 29.06 -35.82 7.43
C PRO A 26 28.20 -36.87 6.72
N MET A 27 26.88 -36.81 6.91
CA MET A 27 25.95 -37.62 6.15
C MET A 27 26.22 -37.34 4.68
N SER A 28 27.01 -38.21 4.06
CA SER A 28 27.35 -38.24 2.65
C SER A 28 26.15 -38.63 1.78
N ALA A 29 24.93 -38.34 2.25
CA ALA A 29 23.74 -38.25 1.43
C ALA A 29 23.81 -37.01 0.53
N SER A 30 24.40 -35.89 0.98
CA SER A 30 24.54 -34.68 0.13
C SER A 30 25.48 -34.91 -1.05
N ALA A 31 26.60 -35.61 -0.87
CA ALA A 31 27.53 -35.90 -1.97
C ALA A 31 26.94 -36.90 -2.98
N ALA A 32 26.19 -37.92 -2.52
CA ALA A 32 25.53 -38.88 -3.41
C ALA A 32 24.33 -38.26 -4.16
N ASP A 33 23.60 -37.33 -3.53
CA ASP A 33 22.52 -36.57 -4.18
C ASP A 33 23.06 -35.46 -5.09
N ALA A 34 24.18 -34.80 -4.77
CA ALA A 34 24.87 -33.86 -5.66
C ALA A 34 25.39 -34.55 -6.93
N ILE A 35 25.95 -35.76 -6.78
CA ILE A 35 26.38 -36.62 -7.90
C ILE A 35 25.17 -37.10 -8.74
N LYS A 36 24.00 -37.34 -8.13
CA LYS A 36 22.75 -37.64 -8.86
C LYS A 36 22.09 -36.42 -9.51
N LYS A 37 22.28 -35.21 -8.96
CA LYS A 37 21.74 -33.92 -9.45
C LYS A 37 22.63 -33.23 -10.49
N GLY A 38 23.77 -33.82 -10.86
CA GLY A 38 24.68 -33.25 -11.86
C GLY A 38 25.45 -32.01 -11.40
N LEU A 39 25.43 -31.67 -10.11
CA LEU A 39 26.14 -30.55 -9.51
C LEU A 39 27.59 -30.96 -9.25
N THR A 40 28.45 -30.83 -10.27
CA THR A 40 29.87 -31.19 -10.20
C THR A 40 30.79 -29.98 -10.00
N THR A 41 30.25 -28.77 -10.13
CA THR A 41 30.91 -27.47 -9.93
C THR A 41 29.88 -26.44 -9.49
N ASP A 42 30.35 -25.37 -8.83
CA ASP A 42 29.52 -24.19 -8.53
C ASP A 42 29.01 -23.56 -9.83
N LYS A 43 27.86 -22.88 -9.73
CA LYS A 43 27.21 -22.15 -10.82
C LYS A 43 27.25 -20.68 -10.50
N GLU A 44 27.56 -19.84 -11.48
CA GLU A 44 27.66 -18.40 -11.32
C GLU A 44 26.94 -17.72 -12.48
N VAL A 45 26.09 -16.73 -12.17
CA VAL A 45 25.49 -15.83 -13.17
C VAL A 45 25.65 -14.39 -12.72
N LYS A 46 25.99 -13.52 -13.67
CA LYS A 46 26.19 -12.08 -13.45
C LYS A 46 25.34 -11.28 -14.41
N PHE A 47 24.56 -10.36 -13.87
CA PHE A 47 23.59 -9.59 -14.62
C PHE A 47 23.35 -8.21 -13.99
N ALA A 48 22.90 -7.27 -14.80
CA ALA A 48 22.37 -5.99 -14.35
C ALA A 48 20.84 -6.03 -14.40
N VAL A 49 20.20 -5.17 -13.60
CA VAL A 49 18.75 -5.00 -13.57
C VAL A 49 18.44 -3.51 -13.66
N MET A 50 17.51 -3.17 -14.55
CA MET A 50 16.87 -1.86 -14.62
C MET A 50 15.35 -2.07 -14.60
N SER A 51 14.62 -1.17 -13.94
CA SER A 51 13.16 -1.16 -13.97
C SER A 51 12.62 0.23 -14.30
N ASP A 52 11.36 0.28 -14.72
CA ASP A 52 10.57 1.52 -14.78
C ASP A 52 11.32 2.63 -15.52
N MET A 53 11.80 2.26 -16.71
CA MET A 53 12.55 3.15 -17.58
C MET A 53 11.69 4.30 -18.10
N HIS A 54 10.36 4.12 -18.15
CA HIS A 54 9.36 5.07 -18.62
C HIS A 54 9.85 5.85 -19.84
N TYR A 55 10.50 5.16 -20.78
CA TYR A 55 11.24 5.77 -21.87
C TYR A 55 10.33 6.62 -22.75
N TYR A 56 10.70 7.89 -22.96
CA TYR A 56 10.00 8.80 -23.85
C TYR A 56 10.95 9.34 -24.93
N PRO A 57 10.83 8.93 -26.20
CA PRO A 57 11.76 9.38 -27.23
C PRO A 57 11.52 10.85 -27.61
N ALA A 58 12.62 11.55 -27.91
CA ALA A 58 12.57 12.92 -28.45
C ALA A 58 11.69 13.06 -29.71
N SER A 59 11.55 11.98 -30.51
CA SER A 59 10.67 11.99 -31.68
C SER A 59 9.21 12.25 -31.31
N LEU A 60 8.73 11.75 -30.16
CA LEU A 60 7.35 11.98 -29.71
C LEU A 60 7.19 13.30 -28.94
N ALA A 61 8.28 13.88 -28.43
CA ALA A 61 8.25 15.14 -27.68
C ALA A 61 8.06 16.38 -28.58
N GLY A 62 8.12 16.23 -29.90
CA GLY A 62 7.94 17.33 -30.87
C GLY A 62 8.91 18.48 -30.64
N ASP A 63 10.22 18.17 -30.57
CA ASP A 63 11.29 19.10 -30.19
C ASP A 63 11.07 19.77 -28.81
N TYR A 64 10.47 19.04 -27.88
CA TYR A 64 10.23 19.50 -26.50
C TYR A 64 9.43 20.81 -26.47
N ASN A 65 8.39 20.86 -27.30
CA ASN A 65 7.52 22.03 -27.38
C ASN A 65 6.76 22.29 -26.08
N GLU A 66 6.11 23.46 -26.02
CA GLU A 66 5.35 23.91 -24.86
C GLU A 66 4.31 22.89 -24.38
N ALA A 67 3.55 22.26 -25.30
CA ALA A 67 2.56 21.25 -24.92
C ALA A 67 3.17 20.01 -24.26
N PHE A 68 4.37 19.58 -24.68
CA PHE A 68 5.11 18.52 -23.99
C PHE A 68 5.58 18.99 -22.62
N MET A 69 6.21 20.16 -22.54
CA MET A 69 6.72 20.71 -21.28
C MET A 69 5.61 20.94 -20.25
N ASP A 70 4.41 21.34 -20.69
CA ASP A 70 3.24 21.48 -19.84
C ASP A 70 2.75 20.12 -19.33
N SER A 71 2.73 19.10 -20.20
CA SER A 71 2.26 17.77 -19.82
C SER A 71 3.08 17.12 -18.70
N ILE A 72 4.38 17.41 -18.64
CA ILE A 72 5.28 16.82 -17.65
C ILE A 72 5.29 17.56 -16.30
N LYS A 73 4.62 18.73 -16.19
CA LYS A 73 4.46 19.45 -14.90
C LYS A 73 3.74 18.62 -13.83
N THR A 74 2.96 17.63 -14.26
CA THR A 74 2.21 16.71 -13.38
C THR A 74 2.87 15.34 -13.25
N ALA A 75 4.05 15.13 -13.85
CA ALA A 75 4.78 13.86 -13.79
C ALA A 75 5.53 13.74 -12.45
N LEU A 76 4.85 13.26 -11.42
CA LEU A 76 5.48 12.93 -10.13
C LEU A 76 6.23 11.60 -10.23
N ALA A 77 7.38 11.53 -9.56
CA ALA A 77 8.23 10.33 -9.52
C ALA A 77 8.58 9.76 -10.91
N ARG A 78 8.70 10.64 -11.93
CA ARG A 78 9.10 10.31 -13.30
C ARG A 78 9.75 11.51 -13.97
N GLU A 79 10.73 11.25 -14.84
CA GLU A 79 11.52 12.27 -15.53
C GLU A 79 11.45 12.10 -17.06
N PRO A 80 10.29 12.30 -17.73
CA PRO A 80 10.14 11.99 -19.15
C PRO A 80 11.09 12.78 -20.06
N TYR A 81 11.37 14.05 -19.71
CA TYR A 81 12.31 14.91 -20.45
C TYR A 81 13.73 14.34 -20.43
N GLN A 82 14.17 13.81 -19.29
CA GLN A 82 15.52 13.31 -19.05
C GLN A 82 15.69 11.82 -19.38
N SER A 83 14.60 11.09 -19.58
CA SER A 83 14.56 9.63 -19.78
C SER A 83 15.60 9.10 -20.79
N VAL A 84 15.81 9.80 -21.91
CA VAL A 84 16.80 9.41 -22.93
C VAL A 84 18.24 9.50 -22.40
N GLY A 85 18.59 10.60 -21.74
CA GLY A 85 19.95 10.85 -21.23
C GLY A 85 20.28 9.93 -20.05
N ILE A 86 19.29 9.68 -19.18
CA ILE A 86 19.38 8.74 -18.08
C ILE A 86 19.68 7.33 -18.60
N LEU A 87 18.91 6.86 -19.60
CA LEU A 87 19.12 5.55 -20.19
C LEU A 87 20.49 5.42 -20.85
N ASP A 88 20.91 6.41 -21.65
CA ASP A 88 22.21 6.36 -22.34
C ASP A 88 23.37 6.31 -21.32
N SER A 89 23.23 7.02 -20.20
CA SER A 89 24.16 6.98 -19.07
C SER A 89 24.22 5.60 -18.41
N ALA A 90 23.06 5.03 -18.08
CA ALA A 90 22.96 3.72 -17.44
C ALA A 90 23.54 2.60 -18.32
N LEU A 91 23.23 2.60 -19.61
CA LEU A 91 23.78 1.62 -20.57
C LEU A 91 25.30 1.76 -20.70
N ALA A 92 25.84 2.99 -20.68
CA ALA A 92 27.29 3.20 -20.69
C ALA A 92 27.95 2.62 -19.43
N ALA A 93 27.34 2.80 -18.26
CA ALA A 93 27.82 2.23 -17.01
C ALA A 93 27.82 0.69 -17.04
N VAL A 94 26.70 0.07 -17.41
CA VAL A 94 26.56 -1.38 -17.56
C VAL A 94 27.58 -1.94 -18.57
N ALA A 95 27.75 -1.30 -19.72
CA ALA A 95 28.75 -1.71 -20.71
C ALA A 95 30.18 -1.66 -20.18
N GLU A 96 30.53 -0.62 -19.42
CA GLU A 96 31.87 -0.46 -18.86
C GLU A 96 32.14 -1.43 -17.71
N HIS A 97 31.15 -1.66 -16.85
CA HIS A 97 31.28 -2.60 -15.73
C HIS A 97 31.33 -4.05 -16.21
N ALA A 98 30.55 -4.42 -17.24
CA ALA A 98 30.58 -5.75 -17.84
C ALA A 98 31.98 -6.17 -18.34
N LYS A 99 32.76 -5.23 -18.88
CA LYS A 99 34.16 -5.49 -19.29
C LYS A 99 35.05 -5.89 -18.10
N LYS A 100 34.70 -5.46 -16.88
CA LYS A 100 35.49 -5.68 -15.65
C LYS A 100 35.00 -6.90 -14.88
N ASN A 101 33.69 -7.07 -14.74
CA ASN A 101 33.09 -8.10 -13.87
C ASN A 101 32.60 -9.35 -14.64
N GLY A 102 32.54 -9.30 -15.98
CA GLY A 102 32.12 -10.42 -16.83
C GLY A 102 30.61 -10.62 -16.89
N MET A 103 29.82 -9.59 -16.59
CA MET A 103 28.37 -9.58 -16.70
C MET A 103 27.92 -9.89 -18.13
N LYS A 104 26.90 -10.75 -18.26
CA LYS A 104 26.42 -11.25 -19.56
C LYS A 104 24.98 -10.88 -19.88
N TYR A 105 24.20 -10.47 -18.89
CA TYR A 105 22.78 -10.20 -19.05
C TYR A 105 22.40 -8.82 -18.52
N LEU A 106 21.43 -8.18 -19.15
CA LEU A 106 20.70 -7.01 -18.66
C LEU A 106 19.21 -7.39 -18.58
N ILE A 107 18.65 -7.37 -17.37
CA ILE A 107 17.25 -7.68 -17.11
C ILE A 107 16.47 -6.37 -17.03
N LEU A 108 15.34 -6.29 -17.75
CA LEU A 108 14.41 -5.17 -17.70
C LEU A 108 13.06 -5.65 -17.14
N SER A 109 12.71 -5.22 -15.94
CA SER A 109 11.54 -5.72 -15.16
C SER A 109 10.23 -4.95 -15.40
N GLY A 110 10.03 -4.38 -16.58
CA GLY A 110 8.77 -3.74 -16.96
C GLY A 110 8.78 -2.22 -16.93
N ASP A 111 7.64 -1.64 -17.31
CA ASP A 111 7.42 -0.21 -17.54
C ASP A 111 8.53 0.41 -18.40
N LEU A 112 8.69 -0.20 -19.58
CA LEU A 112 9.74 0.13 -20.51
C LEU A 112 9.51 1.51 -21.14
N THR A 113 8.26 1.91 -21.36
CA THR A 113 7.86 3.19 -21.97
C THR A 113 6.87 3.94 -21.09
N SER A 114 6.73 5.26 -21.27
CA SER A 114 5.92 6.08 -20.36
C SER A 114 4.43 5.68 -20.35
N ASN A 115 3.81 5.45 -21.51
CA ASN A 115 2.41 5.02 -21.61
C ASN A 115 2.14 4.13 -22.84
N GLY A 116 3.07 3.22 -23.16
CA GLY A 116 2.84 2.15 -24.13
C GLY A 116 2.76 2.62 -25.57
N GLU A 117 3.37 3.76 -25.88
CA GLU A 117 3.45 4.31 -27.23
C GLU A 117 4.25 3.37 -28.14
N TYR A 118 3.65 2.94 -29.25
CA TYR A 118 4.27 2.00 -30.18
C TYR A 118 5.63 2.46 -30.70
N GLU A 119 5.75 3.74 -31.06
CA GLU A 119 7.04 4.29 -31.52
C GLU A 119 8.06 4.45 -30.39
N ALA A 120 7.63 4.67 -29.14
CA ALA A 120 8.53 4.66 -27.99
C ALA A 120 9.14 3.27 -27.79
N HIS A 121 8.31 2.22 -27.84
CA HIS A 121 8.79 0.84 -27.76
C HIS A 121 9.75 0.50 -28.91
N ARG A 122 9.44 0.91 -30.14
CA ARG A 122 10.33 0.70 -31.29
C ARG A 122 11.68 1.41 -31.13
N ALA A 123 11.66 2.66 -30.68
CA ALA A 123 12.87 3.44 -30.46
C ALA A 123 13.73 2.84 -29.34
N LEU A 124 13.10 2.41 -28.24
CA LEU A 124 13.79 1.74 -27.13
C LEU A 124 14.40 0.40 -27.57
N ALA A 125 13.62 -0.47 -28.22
CA ALA A 125 14.11 -1.77 -28.68
C ALA A 125 15.31 -1.62 -29.64
N ALA A 126 15.28 -0.65 -30.56
CA ALA A 126 16.40 -0.38 -31.45
C ALA A 126 17.67 0.12 -30.72
N ARG A 127 17.52 0.82 -29.58
CA ARG A 127 18.65 1.18 -28.72
C ARG A 127 19.22 -0.04 -28.00
N LEU A 128 18.36 -0.88 -27.44
CA LEU A 128 18.76 -2.09 -26.72
C LEU A 128 19.43 -3.12 -27.64
N GLU A 129 18.91 -3.36 -28.84
CA GLU A 129 19.54 -4.25 -29.84
C GLU A 129 20.93 -3.75 -30.26
N ARG A 130 21.09 -2.42 -30.36
CA ARG A 130 22.41 -1.83 -30.63
C ARG A 130 23.36 -2.08 -29.47
N PHE A 131 22.89 -1.88 -28.25
CA PHE A 131 23.66 -2.17 -27.04
C PHE A 131 24.10 -3.64 -27.00
N GLU A 132 23.22 -4.61 -27.29
CA GLU A 132 23.60 -6.02 -27.38
C GLU A 132 24.68 -6.26 -28.43
N LYS A 133 24.52 -5.67 -29.61
CA LYS A 133 25.47 -5.83 -30.72
C LYS A 133 26.86 -5.25 -30.39
N GLU A 134 26.91 -4.15 -29.66
CA GLU A 134 28.15 -3.45 -29.32
C GLU A 134 28.88 -4.07 -28.12
N THR A 135 28.13 -4.64 -27.18
CA THR A 135 28.68 -5.15 -25.90
C THR A 135 28.76 -6.66 -25.81
N GLY A 136 27.90 -7.38 -26.55
CA GLY A 136 27.68 -8.82 -26.39
C GLY A 136 26.85 -9.21 -25.17
N ILE A 137 26.35 -8.24 -24.40
CA ILE A 137 25.42 -8.46 -23.28
C ILE A 137 24.05 -8.80 -23.86
N GLN A 138 23.35 -9.77 -23.29
CA GLN A 138 22.02 -10.19 -23.72
C GLN A 138 20.94 -9.53 -22.87
N VAL A 139 19.96 -8.89 -23.50
CA VAL A 139 18.85 -8.21 -22.85
C VAL A 139 17.69 -9.18 -22.68
N ILE A 140 17.10 -9.20 -21.48
CA ILE A 140 15.91 -9.99 -21.14
C ILE A 140 14.84 -9.01 -20.66
N ALA A 141 13.86 -8.73 -21.52
CA ALA A 141 12.82 -7.73 -21.24
C ALA A 141 11.45 -8.35 -20.98
N ILE A 142 10.68 -7.74 -20.08
CA ILE A 142 9.25 -7.99 -19.86
C ILE A 142 8.48 -6.67 -19.82
N ASN A 143 7.16 -6.75 -19.95
CA ASN A 143 6.27 -5.59 -19.87
C ASN A 143 5.88 -5.25 -18.43
N GLY A 144 5.53 -3.98 -18.18
CA GLY A 144 4.80 -3.53 -17.01
C GLY A 144 3.35 -3.14 -17.32
N ASN A 145 2.72 -2.38 -16.42
CA ASN A 145 1.34 -1.91 -16.55
C ASN A 145 1.21 -0.70 -17.50
N HIS A 146 2.29 0.00 -17.82
CA HIS A 146 2.27 1.11 -18.77
C HIS A 146 2.44 0.69 -20.23
N ASP A 147 3.00 -0.50 -20.49
CA ASP A 147 3.47 -0.88 -21.82
C ASP A 147 2.35 -1.38 -22.77
N ILE A 148 1.40 -2.16 -22.26
CA ILE A 148 0.45 -2.90 -23.10
C ILE A 148 -0.95 -2.33 -23.00
N ASN A 149 -1.59 -2.11 -24.14
CA ASN A 149 -2.96 -1.63 -24.26
C ASN A 149 -3.31 -0.35 -23.45
N LYS A 150 -2.33 0.52 -23.19
CA LYS A 150 -2.52 1.74 -22.41
C LYS A 150 -3.34 2.79 -23.15
N ALA A 151 -4.27 3.45 -22.44
CA ALA A 151 -5.28 4.30 -23.06
C ALA A 151 -4.80 5.69 -23.47
N ASN A 152 -3.80 6.21 -22.77
CA ASN A 152 -3.39 7.61 -22.73
C ASN A 152 -1.96 7.83 -23.27
N GLY A 153 -1.42 6.90 -24.04
CA GLY A 153 -0.16 7.12 -24.77
C GLY A 153 -0.30 8.35 -25.67
N THR A 154 0.63 9.30 -25.57
CA THR A 154 0.49 10.64 -26.16
C THR A 154 1.74 11.03 -26.95
N THR A 155 1.54 11.72 -28.07
CA THR A 155 2.58 12.35 -28.89
C THR A 155 2.34 13.86 -28.97
N TYR A 156 3.44 14.60 -29.09
CA TYR A 156 3.47 16.05 -29.21
C TYR A 156 4.14 16.51 -30.51
N GLU A 157 4.40 15.59 -31.47
CA GLU A 157 5.06 15.86 -32.76
C GLU A 157 4.50 17.09 -33.50
N ASN A 158 3.21 17.35 -33.37
CA ASN A 158 2.50 18.43 -34.06
C ASN A 158 2.29 19.69 -33.20
N GLY A 159 3.05 19.86 -32.11
CA GLY A 159 2.95 21.03 -31.21
C GLY A 159 1.74 21.03 -30.29
N LYS A 160 1.04 19.89 -30.15
CA LYS A 160 -0.13 19.69 -29.29
C LYS A 160 -0.23 18.22 -28.90
N ALA A 161 -0.90 17.93 -27.78
CA ALA A 161 -1.17 16.56 -27.35
C ALA A 161 -2.09 15.82 -28.33
N GLU A 162 -1.64 14.68 -28.85
CA GLU A 162 -2.43 13.77 -29.69
C GLU A 162 -2.25 12.32 -29.22
N LEU A 163 -3.29 11.49 -29.33
CA LEU A 163 -3.17 10.08 -28.97
C LEU A 163 -2.16 9.38 -29.88
N ALA A 164 -1.16 8.77 -29.27
CA ALA A 164 -0.19 7.93 -29.96
C ALA A 164 -0.80 6.56 -30.31
N LYS A 165 -0.19 5.85 -31.27
CA LYS A 165 -0.53 4.45 -31.53
C LYS A 165 -0.20 3.63 -30.28
N ARG A 166 -1.21 2.97 -29.71
CA ARG A 166 -1.09 2.02 -28.61
C ARG A 166 -0.40 0.73 -29.04
N THR A 167 0.37 0.14 -28.13
CA THR A 167 1.02 -1.17 -28.32
C THR A 167 0.11 -2.31 -27.86
N THR A 168 -0.12 -3.27 -28.75
CA THR A 168 -0.81 -4.53 -28.41
C THR A 168 0.18 -5.59 -27.90
N PRO A 169 -0.27 -6.68 -27.23
CA PRO A 169 0.61 -7.77 -26.85
C PRO A 169 1.38 -8.34 -28.05
N GLU A 170 0.73 -8.48 -29.20
CA GLU A 170 1.38 -8.95 -30.42
C GLU A 170 2.40 -7.96 -31.00
N ASP A 171 2.11 -6.65 -30.95
CA ASP A 171 3.10 -5.62 -31.31
C ASP A 171 4.33 -5.73 -30.41
N PHE A 172 4.14 -5.88 -29.09
CA PHE A 172 5.24 -6.01 -28.13
C PHE A 172 6.13 -7.22 -28.45
N LEU A 173 5.53 -8.39 -28.70
CA LEU A 173 6.30 -9.58 -29.09
C LEU A 173 7.11 -9.39 -30.36
N GLU A 174 6.59 -8.67 -31.35
CA GLU A 174 7.32 -8.41 -32.59
C GLU A 174 8.45 -7.38 -32.38
N ILE A 175 8.21 -6.34 -31.60
CA ILE A 175 9.19 -5.29 -31.29
C ILE A 175 10.36 -5.85 -30.48
N TYR A 176 10.07 -6.63 -29.44
CA TYR A 176 11.07 -7.16 -28.51
C TYR A 176 11.53 -8.59 -28.85
N LYS A 177 11.23 -9.10 -30.04
CA LYS A 177 11.50 -10.51 -30.40
C LYS A 177 12.96 -10.96 -30.22
N ASN A 178 13.92 -10.03 -30.31
CA ASN A 178 15.36 -10.29 -30.14
C ASN A 178 15.90 -9.85 -28.76
N LEU A 179 15.03 -9.45 -27.83
CA LEU A 179 15.41 -8.91 -26.52
C LEU A 179 14.88 -9.85 -25.43
N GLY A 180 15.29 -11.11 -25.51
CA GLY A 180 14.99 -12.17 -24.55
C GLY A 180 14.07 -13.26 -25.10
N TYR A 181 13.13 -12.91 -25.98
CA TYR A 181 12.19 -13.87 -26.57
C TYR A 181 12.84 -14.85 -27.56
N ASP A 182 13.95 -14.46 -28.20
CA ASP A 182 14.81 -15.30 -29.02
C ASP A 182 15.65 -16.28 -28.17
N LEU A 183 15.88 -15.95 -26.90
CA LEU A 183 16.53 -16.80 -25.90
C LEU A 183 15.56 -17.73 -25.17
N ALA A 184 14.26 -17.60 -25.43
CA ALA A 184 13.23 -18.33 -24.70
C ALA A 184 13.40 -19.85 -24.85
N TYR A 185 13.60 -20.52 -23.72
CA TYR A 185 13.57 -21.97 -23.63
C TYR A 185 12.14 -22.49 -23.81
N HIS A 186 11.19 -21.93 -23.05
CA HIS A 186 9.77 -22.12 -23.25
C HIS A 186 9.05 -20.76 -23.19
N ARG A 187 7.92 -20.68 -23.89
CA ARG A 187 7.00 -19.54 -23.85
C ARG A 187 5.64 -20.00 -23.35
N TYR A 188 5.00 -19.18 -22.53
CA TYR A 188 3.58 -19.39 -22.24
C TYR A 188 2.77 -19.01 -23.49
N THR A 189 1.76 -19.83 -23.83
CA THR A 189 0.91 -19.57 -25.00
C THR A 189 -0.53 -19.88 -24.63
N PRO A 190 -1.28 -18.88 -24.11
CA PRO A 190 -2.68 -19.05 -23.81
C PRO A 190 -3.52 -19.02 -25.10
N SER A 191 -4.83 -19.18 -24.97
CA SER A 191 -5.75 -18.86 -26.07
C SER A 191 -5.61 -17.38 -26.48
N LYS A 192 -5.89 -17.06 -27.75
CA LYS A 192 -5.70 -15.70 -28.30
C LYS A 192 -6.48 -14.65 -27.48
N GLY A 193 -5.83 -13.52 -27.21
CA GLY A 193 -6.43 -12.37 -26.50
C GLY A 193 -6.55 -12.57 -24.98
N LYS A 194 -5.65 -13.35 -24.40
CA LYS A 194 -5.58 -13.62 -22.95
C LYS A 194 -4.34 -12.99 -22.34
N ALA A 195 -4.43 -12.68 -21.05
CA ALA A 195 -3.35 -12.11 -20.27
C ALA A 195 -2.16 -13.06 -20.13
N ASN A 196 -1.05 -12.53 -19.59
CA ASN A 196 0.18 -13.25 -19.28
C ASN A 196 0.92 -13.83 -20.51
N MET A 197 0.43 -13.62 -21.74
CA MET A 197 0.95 -14.25 -22.97
C MET A 197 2.37 -13.83 -23.36
N LEU A 198 2.90 -12.79 -22.69
CA LEU A 198 4.27 -12.31 -22.84
C LEU A 198 5.25 -13.07 -21.93
N SER A 199 4.79 -14.02 -21.11
CA SER A 199 5.67 -14.81 -20.21
C SER A 199 6.54 -15.82 -20.96
N TYR A 200 7.80 -15.98 -20.53
CA TYR A 200 8.77 -16.92 -21.07
C TYR A 200 9.84 -17.29 -20.04
N SER A 201 10.68 -18.29 -20.35
CA SER A 201 11.79 -18.68 -19.47
C SER A 201 13.12 -18.72 -20.23
N VAL A 202 14.20 -18.34 -19.57
CA VAL A 202 15.56 -18.30 -20.16
C VAL A 202 16.52 -19.08 -19.29
N ARG A 203 17.33 -19.94 -19.91
CA ARG A 203 18.39 -20.71 -19.24
C ARG A 203 19.69 -19.91 -19.27
N ALA A 204 20.30 -19.69 -18.11
CA ALA A 204 21.50 -18.84 -17.98
C ALA A 204 22.51 -19.44 -16.99
N ASP A 205 23.59 -20.04 -17.50
CA ASP A 205 24.74 -20.51 -16.69
C ASP A 205 24.39 -21.33 -15.42
N GLY A 206 23.38 -22.20 -15.52
CA GLY A 206 22.92 -23.03 -14.39
C GLY A 206 21.80 -22.42 -13.56
N TYR A 207 21.26 -21.29 -14.00
CA TYR A 207 20.05 -20.64 -13.51
C TYR A 207 18.92 -20.71 -14.54
N ARG A 208 17.70 -20.50 -14.06
CA ARG A 208 16.50 -20.30 -14.85
C ARG A 208 15.87 -18.96 -14.49
N PHE A 209 15.89 -18.01 -15.40
CA PHE A 209 15.02 -16.84 -15.31
C PHE A 209 13.62 -17.26 -15.76
N ILE A 210 12.63 -17.10 -14.89
CA ILE A 210 11.22 -17.22 -15.26
C ILE A 210 10.68 -15.79 -15.35
N VAL A 211 10.49 -15.34 -16.59
CA VAL A 211 10.12 -13.97 -16.93
C VAL A 211 8.60 -13.92 -17.08
N MET A 212 7.94 -13.25 -16.14
CA MET A 212 6.51 -13.32 -15.94
C MET A 212 5.85 -12.00 -16.32
N ASP A 213 4.95 -12.06 -17.28
CA ASP A 213 4.04 -10.97 -17.59
C ASP A 213 2.91 -10.96 -16.56
N THR A 214 2.95 -9.96 -15.68
CA THR A 214 1.95 -9.78 -14.63
C THR A 214 0.93 -8.71 -14.97
N GLY A 215 0.99 -8.06 -16.14
CA GLY A 215 0.14 -6.93 -16.47
C GLY A 215 -1.33 -7.32 -16.71
N LYS A 216 -2.26 -6.49 -16.24
CA LYS A 216 -3.70 -6.61 -16.55
C LYS A 216 -4.07 -5.72 -17.73
N TYR A 217 -4.03 -6.25 -18.94
CA TYR A 217 -4.27 -5.49 -20.18
C TYR A 217 -5.30 -6.10 -21.13
N SER A 218 -5.91 -7.23 -20.75
CA SER A 218 -6.88 -7.96 -21.56
C SER A 218 -8.19 -8.20 -20.80
N SER A 219 -9.28 -8.26 -21.57
CA SER A 219 -10.65 -8.35 -21.08
C SER A 219 -10.96 -9.53 -20.13
N ASP A 220 -10.13 -10.57 -20.11
CA ASP A 220 -10.30 -11.71 -19.21
C ASP A 220 -9.81 -11.47 -17.78
N VAL A 221 -8.97 -10.47 -17.57
CA VAL A 221 -8.40 -10.14 -16.25
C VAL A 221 -8.72 -8.73 -15.77
N THR A 222 -9.01 -7.79 -16.68
CA THR A 222 -9.40 -6.42 -16.31
C THR A 222 -10.79 -6.39 -15.70
N GLU A 223 -10.98 -5.56 -14.67
CA GLU A 223 -12.26 -5.39 -13.97
C GLU A 223 -13.39 -4.96 -14.92
N LYS A 224 -13.09 -4.07 -15.88
CA LYS A 224 -14.07 -3.57 -16.85
C LYS A 224 -14.34 -4.54 -18.02
N GLY A 225 -13.66 -5.68 -18.06
CA GLY A 225 -13.78 -6.65 -19.16
C GLY A 225 -13.39 -6.07 -20.53
N LYS A 226 -12.35 -5.23 -20.57
CA LYS A 226 -11.89 -4.53 -21.79
C LYS A 226 -10.39 -4.76 -22.00
N ASP A 227 -9.93 -4.70 -23.24
CA ASP A 227 -8.51 -4.74 -23.56
C ASP A 227 -7.86 -3.36 -23.30
N LEU A 228 -7.79 -2.99 -22.02
CA LEU A 228 -7.28 -1.72 -21.51
C LEU A 228 -6.47 -1.97 -20.24
N ALA A 229 -5.23 -1.48 -20.20
CA ALA A 229 -4.37 -1.65 -19.03
C ALA A 229 -4.95 -1.07 -17.74
N GLU A 230 -4.77 -1.82 -16.66
CA GLU A 230 -5.00 -1.42 -15.26
C GLU A 230 -3.65 -1.37 -14.53
N THR A 231 -3.58 -0.60 -13.44
CA THR A 231 -2.38 -0.52 -12.59
C THR A 231 -2.10 -1.82 -11.84
N ALA A 232 -3.14 -2.59 -11.53
CA ALA A 232 -3.01 -3.86 -10.81
C ALA A 232 -2.43 -4.98 -11.69
N GLY A 233 -1.79 -5.94 -11.04
CA GLY A 233 -1.19 -7.10 -11.69
C GLY A 233 -1.86 -8.41 -11.33
N CYS A 234 -1.75 -9.42 -12.18
CA CYS A 234 -2.22 -10.77 -11.87
C CYS A 234 -1.45 -11.87 -12.62
N LEU A 235 -1.49 -13.08 -12.07
CA LEU A 235 -1.25 -14.31 -12.82
C LEU A 235 -2.53 -15.14 -12.84
N THR A 236 -3.02 -15.47 -14.03
CA THR A 236 -4.14 -16.40 -14.17
C THR A 236 -3.79 -17.78 -13.59
N THR A 237 -4.80 -18.59 -13.26
CA THR A 237 -4.55 -19.97 -12.80
C THR A 237 -3.78 -20.80 -13.82
N GLU A 238 -4.05 -20.60 -15.12
CA GLU A 238 -3.33 -21.28 -16.21
C GLU A 238 -1.86 -20.84 -16.28
N ALA A 239 -1.59 -19.52 -16.21
CA ALA A 239 -0.23 -18.98 -16.18
C ALA A 239 0.54 -19.45 -14.93
N THR A 240 -0.11 -19.45 -13.76
CA THR A 240 0.48 -19.95 -12.51
C THR A 240 0.91 -21.42 -12.64
N ASN A 241 0.05 -22.27 -13.23
CA ASN A 241 0.40 -23.67 -13.47
C ASN A 241 1.56 -23.84 -14.45
N TRP A 242 1.66 -22.96 -15.46
CA TRP A 242 2.80 -22.93 -16.36
C TRP A 242 4.10 -22.55 -15.63
N VAL A 243 4.08 -21.51 -14.80
CA VAL A 243 5.22 -21.11 -13.95
C VAL A 243 5.66 -22.26 -13.04
N LEU A 244 4.71 -22.92 -12.36
CA LEU A 244 5.00 -24.10 -11.52
C LEU A 244 5.66 -25.23 -12.31
N SER A 245 5.27 -25.42 -13.58
CA SER A 245 5.89 -26.41 -14.46
C SER A 245 7.33 -26.03 -14.86
N GLU A 246 7.61 -24.75 -15.08
CA GLU A 246 8.96 -24.25 -15.35
C GLU A 246 9.87 -24.37 -14.11
N ILE A 247 9.35 -24.10 -12.91
CA ILE A 247 10.07 -24.31 -11.65
C ILE A 247 10.42 -25.80 -11.49
N ALA A 248 9.46 -26.69 -11.72
CA ALA A 248 9.69 -28.13 -11.64
C ALA A 248 10.73 -28.62 -12.68
N ASP A 249 10.67 -28.10 -13.91
CA ASP A 249 11.64 -28.40 -14.97
C ASP A 249 13.06 -27.90 -14.62
N ALA A 250 13.18 -26.67 -14.12
CA ALA A 250 14.43 -26.09 -13.67
C ALA A 250 15.06 -26.96 -12.57
N LYS A 251 14.28 -27.34 -11.54
CA LYS A 251 14.73 -28.23 -10.46
C LYS A 251 15.19 -29.59 -10.99
N ALA A 252 14.47 -30.17 -11.96
CA ALA A 252 14.86 -31.44 -12.57
C ALA A 252 16.19 -31.34 -13.35
N LYS A 253 16.52 -30.15 -13.87
CA LYS A 253 17.80 -29.83 -14.52
C LYS A 253 18.87 -29.30 -13.56
N GLY A 254 18.56 -29.22 -12.26
CA GLY A 254 19.44 -28.68 -11.22
C GLY A 254 19.66 -27.17 -11.33
N GLU A 255 18.79 -26.43 -12.02
CA GLU A 255 18.88 -24.99 -12.20
C GLU A 255 18.28 -24.23 -11.02
N THR A 256 18.93 -23.14 -10.59
CA THR A 256 18.38 -22.23 -9.59
C THR A 256 17.39 -21.27 -10.26
N VAL A 257 16.19 -21.17 -9.72
CA VAL A 257 15.12 -20.31 -10.27
C VAL A 257 15.27 -18.88 -9.77
N ILE A 258 15.11 -17.93 -10.68
CA ILE A 258 14.97 -16.49 -10.41
C ILE A 258 13.72 -16.00 -11.15
N GLY A 259 12.78 -15.40 -10.42
CA GLY A 259 11.63 -14.71 -11.00
C GLY A 259 12.02 -13.33 -11.53
N VAL A 260 11.45 -12.93 -12.66
CA VAL A 260 11.53 -11.55 -13.19
C VAL A 260 10.12 -11.12 -13.56
N ASN A 261 9.62 -10.07 -12.91
CA ASN A 261 8.24 -9.61 -13.06
C ASN A 261 8.17 -8.11 -12.75
N HIS A 262 7.09 -7.46 -13.14
CA HIS A 262 6.93 -6.04 -12.88
C HIS A 262 6.34 -5.75 -11.50
N HIS A 263 5.21 -6.40 -11.18
CA HIS A 263 4.49 -6.18 -9.91
C HIS A 263 5.08 -7.02 -8.79
N ASN A 264 5.05 -6.53 -7.56
CA ASN A 264 5.62 -7.22 -6.41
C ASN A 264 4.80 -8.47 -6.00
N PHE A 265 5.49 -9.54 -5.61
CA PHE A 265 4.89 -10.73 -5.01
C PHE A 265 4.79 -10.64 -3.49
N VAL A 266 5.52 -9.71 -2.87
CA VAL A 266 5.43 -9.41 -1.45
C VAL A 266 5.35 -7.91 -1.26
N PRO A 267 4.66 -7.43 -0.22
CA PRO A 267 4.73 -6.02 0.12
C PRO A 267 6.13 -5.67 0.65
N HIS A 268 6.68 -4.57 0.13
CA HIS A 268 7.89 -3.90 0.56
C HIS A 268 7.64 -2.94 1.74
N PHE A 269 6.38 -2.63 2.02
CA PHE A 269 5.94 -1.97 3.26
C PHE A 269 4.45 -2.25 3.50
N THR A 270 3.97 -2.09 4.74
CA THR A 270 2.58 -2.39 5.10
C THR A 270 1.57 -1.58 4.28
N GLY A 271 1.85 -0.28 4.07
CA GLY A 271 1.04 0.62 3.26
C GLY A 271 0.90 0.22 1.78
N GLU A 272 1.79 -0.63 1.24
CA GLU A 272 1.80 -0.96 -0.18
C GLU A 272 0.51 -1.66 -0.63
N TYR A 273 0.04 -2.61 0.17
CA TYR A 273 -1.15 -3.39 -0.19
C TYR A 273 -2.44 -2.80 0.38
N THR A 274 -2.34 -1.89 1.35
CA THR A 274 -3.50 -1.30 2.04
C THR A 274 -3.87 0.07 1.45
N ILE A 275 -2.88 0.94 1.19
CA ILE A 275 -3.03 2.33 0.75
C ILE A 275 -2.82 2.44 -0.76
N ILE A 276 -1.66 2.03 -1.28
CA ILE A 276 -1.33 2.13 -2.72
C ILE A 276 -1.66 0.84 -3.47
N ARG A 277 -2.94 0.51 -3.56
CA ARG A 277 -3.41 -0.75 -4.16
C ARG A 277 -2.98 -0.92 -5.62
N GLY A 278 -2.76 -2.17 -6.01
CA GLY A 278 -2.41 -2.56 -7.37
C GLY A 278 -0.89 -2.64 -7.61
N PHE A 279 -0.08 -2.34 -6.60
CA PHE A 279 1.37 -2.47 -6.70
C PHE A 279 1.87 -3.87 -6.34
N VAL A 280 1.25 -4.48 -5.31
CA VAL A 280 1.38 -5.91 -5.04
C VAL A 280 0.39 -6.70 -5.89
N ILE A 281 0.83 -7.83 -6.45
CA ILE A 281 0.04 -8.68 -7.36
C ILE A 281 -1.26 -9.21 -6.71
N ASP A 282 -2.33 -9.34 -7.50
CA ASP A 282 -3.62 -9.87 -7.05
C ASP A 282 -3.46 -11.25 -6.40
N GLY A 283 -3.94 -11.40 -5.15
CA GLY A 283 -3.89 -12.66 -4.42
C GLY A 283 -2.49 -13.09 -3.95
N TRP A 284 -1.56 -12.14 -3.79
CA TRP A 284 -0.15 -12.37 -3.46
C TRP A 284 0.08 -13.39 -2.35
N GLN A 285 -0.65 -13.33 -1.24
CA GLN A 285 -0.41 -14.22 -0.08
C GLN A 285 -0.45 -15.71 -0.46
N GLU A 286 -1.45 -16.14 -1.25
CA GLU A 286 -1.58 -17.54 -1.65
C GLU A 286 -0.78 -17.87 -2.91
N LEU A 287 -0.56 -16.89 -3.79
CA LEU A 287 0.21 -17.06 -5.01
C LEU A 287 1.69 -17.23 -4.69
N THR A 288 2.24 -16.33 -3.88
CA THR A 288 3.63 -16.32 -3.45
C THR A 288 3.97 -17.59 -2.67
N ASP A 289 3.16 -17.98 -1.66
CA ASP A 289 3.38 -19.25 -0.93
C ASP A 289 3.51 -20.45 -1.90
N LYS A 290 2.66 -20.53 -2.93
CA LYS A 290 2.73 -21.61 -3.94
C LYS A 290 4.01 -21.60 -4.78
N LEU A 291 4.45 -20.43 -5.25
CA LEU A 291 5.64 -20.32 -6.10
C LEU A 291 6.93 -20.58 -5.30
N VAL A 292 6.95 -20.09 -4.06
CA VAL A 292 8.10 -20.21 -3.16
C VAL A 292 8.26 -21.65 -2.67
N ASP A 293 7.16 -22.30 -2.26
CA ASP A 293 7.17 -23.73 -1.92
C ASP A 293 7.55 -24.63 -3.11
N ALA A 294 7.28 -24.18 -4.35
CA ALA A 294 7.71 -24.88 -5.54
C ALA A 294 9.22 -24.77 -5.80
N GLY A 295 9.87 -23.69 -5.34
CA GLY A 295 11.32 -23.48 -5.41
C GLY A 295 11.78 -22.17 -6.03
N MET A 296 10.92 -21.15 -6.13
CA MET A 296 11.30 -19.79 -6.52
C MET A 296 11.72 -19.00 -5.27
N HIS A 297 13.02 -18.82 -5.06
CA HIS A 297 13.56 -18.20 -3.83
C HIS A 297 14.06 -16.76 -4.01
N PHE A 298 14.09 -16.29 -5.25
CA PHE A 298 14.53 -14.94 -5.61
C PHE A 298 13.63 -14.37 -6.70
N SER A 299 13.26 -13.10 -6.61
CA SER A 299 12.57 -12.34 -7.67
C SER A 299 13.17 -10.95 -7.84
N PHE A 300 13.11 -10.41 -9.05
CA PHE A 300 13.45 -9.02 -9.37
C PHE A 300 12.23 -8.30 -9.92
N THR A 301 11.92 -7.15 -9.32
CA THR A 301 10.70 -6.36 -9.56
C THR A 301 10.96 -4.86 -9.69
N GLY A 302 9.89 -4.09 -9.90
CA GLY A 302 9.89 -2.63 -9.88
C GLY A 302 8.50 -2.10 -9.50
N HIS A 303 7.88 -1.28 -10.36
CA HIS A 303 6.52 -0.75 -10.24
C HIS A 303 6.30 0.26 -9.11
N ILE A 304 6.71 -0.05 -7.87
CA ILE A 304 6.63 0.90 -6.74
C ILE A 304 7.68 2.02 -6.81
N HIS A 305 8.66 1.91 -7.72
CA HIS A 305 9.76 2.84 -7.91
C HIS A 305 10.74 2.97 -6.72
N ASP A 306 10.65 2.08 -5.73
CA ASP A 306 11.52 2.09 -4.55
C ASP A 306 12.78 1.23 -4.73
N SER A 307 13.88 1.66 -4.12
CA SER A 307 15.07 0.83 -3.94
C SER A 307 14.95 -0.01 -2.68
N ASP A 308 14.29 -1.17 -2.77
CA ASP A 308 13.97 -1.97 -1.57
C ASP A 308 14.20 -3.49 -1.76
N ILE A 309 14.50 -4.21 -0.68
CA ILE A 309 14.63 -5.67 -0.67
C ILE A 309 13.77 -6.28 0.45
N ALA A 310 12.65 -6.88 0.07
CA ALA A 310 11.74 -7.52 1.00
C ALA A 310 11.96 -9.04 1.07
N GLN A 311 11.70 -9.63 2.24
CA GLN A 311 11.74 -11.08 2.43
C GLN A 311 10.41 -11.60 3.01
N THR A 312 9.94 -12.72 2.48
CA THR A 312 8.83 -13.47 3.07
C THR A 312 9.19 -14.93 3.30
N PHE A 313 8.39 -15.56 4.16
CA PHE A 313 8.54 -16.95 4.57
C PHE A 313 7.22 -17.67 4.36
N THR A 314 7.25 -18.84 3.74
CA THR A 314 6.10 -19.75 3.69
C THR A 314 5.95 -20.48 5.02
N ASP A 315 4.80 -21.09 5.24
CA ASP A 315 4.59 -21.90 6.45
C ASP A 315 5.46 -23.16 6.49
N ASP A 316 5.91 -23.63 5.34
CA ASP A 316 6.80 -24.78 5.21
C ASP A 316 8.28 -24.41 5.33
N GLY A 317 8.56 -23.15 5.65
CA GLY A 317 9.88 -22.62 5.94
C GLY A 317 10.69 -22.21 4.71
N GLU A 318 10.10 -22.25 3.52
CA GLU A 318 10.75 -21.73 2.32
C GLU A 318 10.73 -20.20 2.33
N THR A 319 11.69 -19.59 1.65
CA THR A 319 11.88 -18.14 1.63
C THR A 319 11.86 -17.60 0.22
N LEU A 320 11.31 -16.40 0.06
CA LEU A 320 11.54 -15.54 -1.11
C LEU A 320 12.20 -14.27 -0.63
N THR A 321 13.33 -13.91 -1.24
CA THR A 321 13.83 -12.55 -1.20
C THR A 321 13.50 -11.88 -2.53
N GLU A 322 12.67 -10.85 -2.48
CA GLU A 322 12.28 -10.03 -3.63
C GLU A 322 13.13 -8.75 -3.65
N ILE A 323 13.72 -8.45 -4.81
CA ILE A 323 14.59 -7.30 -5.01
C ILE A 323 13.85 -6.32 -5.92
N CYS A 324 13.27 -5.28 -5.33
CA CYS A 324 12.64 -4.19 -6.07
C CYS A 324 13.72 -3.21 -6.53
N THR A 325 13.83 -3.00 -7.84
CA THR A 325 14.68 -1.98 -8.42
C THR A 325 13.85 -0.72 -8.59
N ASP A 326 14.39 0.41 -8.15
CA ASP A 326 13.77 1.71 -8.30
C ASP A 326 13.56 2.07 -9.77
N SER A 327 12.80 3.14 -9.99
CA SER A 327 12.64 3.67 -11.33
C SER A 327 13.93 4.27 -11.83
N LEU A 328 14.38 3.79 -12.99
CA LEU A 328 15.55 4.37 -13.65
C LEU A 328 15.34 5.88 -13.89
N THR A 329 14.10 6.32 -14.06
CA THR A 329 13.71 7.70 -14.37
C THR A 329 13.00 8.41 -13.22
N ALA A 330 13.25 8.00 -11.99
CA ALA A 330 12.85 8.74 -10.80
C ALA A 330 13.97 8.67 -9.77
N PHE A 331 13.98 9.60 -8.81
CA PHE A 331 14.92 9.53 -7.70
C PHE A 331 14.83 8.18 -6.99
N PRO A 332 15.95 7.49 -6.71
CA PRO A 332 17.34 7.94 -6.84
C PRO A 332 18.06 7.61 -8.17
N ASN A 333 17.37 7.02 -9.15
CA ASN A 333 17.90 6.59 -10.44
C ASN A 333 19.05 5.58 -10.29
N TYR A 334 18.81 4.45 -9.63
CA TYR A 334 19.75 3.34 -9.62
C TYR A 334 19.45 2.33 -10.74
N PHE A 335 20.51 1.61 -11.09
CA PHE A 335 20.40 0.25 -11.62
C PHE A 335 21.16 -0.68 -10.68
N ARG A 336 20.81 -1.97 -10.70
CA ARG A 336 21.46 -2.97 -9.82
C ARG A 336 22.39 -3.87 -10.59
N GLU A 337 23.54 -4.20 -10.00
CA GLU A 337 24.42 -5.28 -10.46
C GLU A 337 24.33 -6.46 -9.51
N VAL A 338 24.22 -7.67 -10.07
CA VAL A 338 24.04 -8.89 -9.32
C VAL A 338 25.10 -9.92 -9.70
N ASN A 339 25.74 -10.50 -8.69
CA ASN A 339 26.50 -11.74 -8.82
C ASN A 339 25.87 -12.84 -7.96
N ALA A 340 25.27 -13.83 -8.60
CA ALA A 340 24.67 -14.98 -7.94
C ALA A 340 25.56 -16.23 -8.11
N VAL A 341 25.83 -16.90 -6.99
CA VAL A 341 26.58 -18.16 -6.94
C VAL A 341 25.77 -19.23 -6.22
N THR A 342 25.50 -20.34 -6.88
CA THR A 342 24.91 -21.54 -6.30
C THR A 342 25.97 -22.60 -6.16
N ASP A 343 26.28 -22.98 -4.93
CA ASP A 343 27.30 -23.99 -4.64
C ASP A 343 26.81 -25.41 -4.94
N VAL A 344 27.73 -26.38 -4.91
CA VAL A 344 27.41 -27.81 -5.11
C VAL A 344 26.42 -28.40 -4.10
N ASN A 345 26.18 -27.74 -2.96
CA ASN A 345 25.22 -28.16 -1.94
C ASN A 345 23.83 -27.54 -2.15
N GLY A 346 23.69 -26.60 -3.10
CA GLY A 346 22.45 -25.88 -3.39
C GLY A 346 22.28 -24.58 -2.63
N LYS A 347 23.28 -24.14 -1.86
CA LYS A 347 23.28 -22.84 -1.21
C LYS A 347 23.49 -21.76 -2.26
N THR A 348 22.59 -20.79 -2.32
CA THR A 348 22.68 -19.66 -3.25
C THR A 348 23.05 -18.39 -2.50
N THR A 349 24.08 -17.70 -2.95
CA THR A 349 24.51 -16.39 -2.44
C THR A 349 24.40 -15.37 -3.57
N MET A 350 23.65 -14.28 -3.37
CA MET A 350 23.52 -13.18 -4.33
C MET A 350 24.10 -11.91 -3.74
N LYS A 351 25.18 -11.40 -4.34
CA LYS A 351 25.66 -10.05 -4.07
C LYS A 351 24.90 -9.07 -4.96
N VAL A 352 24.18 -8.13 -4.37
CA VAL A 352 23.40 -7.09 -5.05
C VAL A 352 24.02 -5.74 -4.73
N GLU A 353 24.27 -4.94 -5.76
CA GLU A 353 24.86 -3.60 -5.63
C GLU A 353 24.13 -2.60 -6.52
N SER A 354 23.44 -1.62 -5.93
CA SER A 354 22.87 -0.49 -6.66
C SER A 354 23.96 0.50 -7.05
N LYS A 355 23.85 1.06 -8.25
CA LYS A 355 24.78 2.03 -8.85
C LYS A 355 23.99 3.23 -9.34
N ASP A 356 24.47 4.44 -9.04
CA ASP A 356 24.00 5.67 -9.70
C ASP A 356 24.07 5.50 -11.22
N VAL A 357 23.01 5.87 -11.94
CA VAL A 357 22.98 5.84 -13.42
C VAL A 357 24.13 6.61 -14.05
N ASP A 358 24.67 7.61 -13.36
CA ASP A 358 25.74 8.50 -13.84
C ASP A 358 27.12 8.18 -13.26
N CYS A 359 27.31 6.98 -12.70
CA CYS A 359 28.60 6.57 -12.13
C CYS A 359 29.75 6.42 -13.15
N VAL A 360 29.46 6.44 -14.46
CA VAL A 360 30.46 6.34 -15.55
C VAL A 360 30.37 7.50 -16.53
N LEU A 361 29.17 7.86 -16.97
CA LEU A 361 28.90 8.95 -17.91
C LEU A 361 27.92 9.91 -17.21
N PRO A 362 28.06 11.25 -17.30
CA PRO A 362 27.06 12.14 -16.73
C PRO A 362 25.77 12.15 -17.58
N VAL A 363 24.61 12.34 -16.94
CA VAL A 363 23.33 12.51 -17.65
C VAL A 363 23.40 13.77 -18.52
N THR A 364 23.14 13.59 -19.82
CA THR A 364 23.14 14.68 -20.80
C THR A 364 21.87 14.65 -21.63
N VAL A 365 21.15 15.76 -21.68
CA VAL A 365 19.86 15.91 -22.38
C VAL A 365 19.91 17.19 -23.20
N ASN A 366 19.58 17.12 -24.50
CA ASN A 366 19.56 18.29 -25.39
C ASN A 366 20.81 19.18 -25.39
N GLY A 367 21.98 18.59 -25.12
CA GLY A 367 23.26 19.31 -25.06
C GLY A 367 23.56 19.96 -23.70
N GLU A 368 22.66 19.85 -22.74
CA GLU A 368 22.90 20.18 -21.34
C GLU A 368 23.40 18.93 -20.59
N THR A 369 24.49 19.06 -19.85
CA THR A 369 25.04 18.00 -18.99
C THR A 369 24.82 18.38 -17.53
N TYR A 370 24.15 17.50 -16.78
CA TYR A 370 23.84 17.72 -15.37
C TYR A 370 25.01 17.38 -14.46
N ALA A 371 24.99 17.93 -13.23
CA ALA A 371 25.99 17.66 -12.21
C ALA A 371 25.86 16.23 -11.67
N THR A 372 27.00 15.62 -11.32
CA THR A 372 27.08 14.29 -10.69
C THR A 372 27.29 14.44 -9.18
N PRO A 373 26.57 13.67 -8.34
CA PRO A 373 25.60 12.64 -8.72
C PRO A 373 24.25 13.23 -9.17
N TYR A 374 23.72 12.71 -10.27
CA TYR A 374 22.47 13.18 -10.88
C TYR A 374 21.28 13.10 -9.92
N ARG A 375 21.27 12.13 -8.99
CA ARG A 375 20.20 11.93 -8.02
C ARG A 375 19.84 13.18 -7.20
N ILE A 376 20.78 14.10 -6.96
CA ILE A 376 20.48 15.37 -6.27
C ILE A 376 19.52 16.23 -7.09
N LYS A 377 19.73 16.30 -8.41
CA LYS A 377 18.81 16.98 -9.32
C LYS A 377 17.49 16.20 -9.44
N SER A 378 17.56 14.88 -9.57
CA SER A 378 16.37 14.04 -9.71
C SER A 378 15.42 14.14 -8.52
N LEU A 379 15.93 14.29 -7.29
CA LEU A 379 15.08 14.49 -6.10
C LEU A 379 14.18 15.73 -6.26
N GLY A 380 14.76 16.84 -6.72
CA GLY A 380 14.02 18.06 -7.06
C GLY A 380 13.03 17.80 -8.19
N ASP A 381 13.48 17.26 -9.33
CA ASP A 381 12.62 17.05 -10.51
C ASP A 381 11.48 16.05 -10.24
N SER A 382 11.68 15.06 -9.38
CA SER A 382 10.72 13.99 -9.07
C SER A 382 9.70 14.37 -7.99
N PHE A 383 10.11 15.18 -6.98
CA PHE A 383 9.32 15.38 -5.76
C PHE A 383 9.22 16.83 -5.26
N PHE A 384 10.27 17.65 -5.33
CA PHE A 384 10.32 18.93 -4.60
C PHE A 384 10.43 20.21 -5.46
N GLY A 385 10.58 20.09 -6.78
CA GLY A 385 10.88 21.24 -7.65
C GLY A 385 12.11 22.05 -7.21
N GLU A 386 12.37 23.20 -7.85
CA GLU A 386 13.45 24.12 -7.42
C GLU A 386 13.07 24.99 -6.19
N GLY A 387 12.07 24.59 -5.39
CA GLY A 387 11.52 25.41 -4.31
C GLY A 387 10.80 24.68 -3.17
N GLY A 388 11.00 23.36 -3.02
CA GLY A 388 10.37 22.55 -1.97
C GLY A 388 8.94 22.10 -2.32
N LEU A 389 8.29 21.42 -1.39
CA LEU A 389 6.96 20.83 -1.60
C LEU A 389 5.91 21.87 -2.07
N SER A 390 6.02 23.12 -1.63
CA SER A 390 5.17 24.21 -2.10
C SER A 390 5.26 24.44 -3.62
N ALA A 391 6.46 24.38 -4.18
CA ALA A 391 6.68 24.58 -5.62
C ALA A 391 6.13 23.39 -6.43
N THR A 392 6.31 22.17 -5.93
CA THR A 392 5.68 20.97 -6.51
C THR A 392 4.17 21.07 -6.50
N ALA A 393 3.57 21.42 -5.34
CA ALA A 393 2.13 21.58 -5.21
C ALA A 393 1.60 22.64 -6.18
N LEU A 394 2.33 23.75 -6.37
CA LEU A 394 1.96 24.79 -7.32
C LEU A 394 1.94 24.30 -8.75
N ASN A 395 2.98 23.59 -9.19
CA ASN A 395 3.09 23.06 -10.54
C ASN A 395 1.98 22.04 -10.83
N VAL A 396 1.73 21.12 -9.90
CA VAL A 396 0.70 20.09 -10.04
C VAL A 396 -0.70 20.73 -10.06
N LEU A 397 -1.01 21.60 -9.10
CA LEU A 397 -2.32 22.26 -9.03
C LEU A 397 -2.56 23.17 -10.23
N GLY A 398 -1.56 23.95 -10.65
CA GLY A 398 -1.64 24.80 -11.83
C GLY A 398 -1.91 23.99 -13.10
N GLY A 399 -1.16 22.90 -13.31
CA GLY A 399 -1.39 21.99 -14.45
C GLY A 399 -2.79 21.36 -14.43
N MET A 400 -3.22 20.82 -13.28
CA MET A 400 -4.56 20.23 -13.15
C MET A 400 -5.68 21.24 -13.38
N LEU A 401 -5.58 22.44 -12.80
CA LEU A 401 -6.58 23.49 -12.98
C LEU A 401 -6.61 24.02 -14.42
N GLY A 402 -5.45 24.11 -15.08
CA GLY A 402 -5.34 24.43 -16.49
C GLY A 402 -6.08 23.43 -17.38
N ASP A 403 -5.85 22.13 -17.18
CA ASP A 403 -6.54 21.06 -17.92
C ASP A 403 -8.07 21.13 -17.77
N TYR A 404 -8.56 21.40 -16.56
CA TYR A 404 -10.00 21.56 -16.33
C TYR A 404 -10.54 22.84 -16.94
N SER A 405 -9.81 23.95 -16.81
CA SER A 405 -10.15 25.24 -17.42
C SER A 405 -10.38 25.09 -18.92
N GLU A 406 -9.45 24.45 -19.65
CA GLU A 406 -9.57 24.25 -21.09
C GLU A 406 -10.78 23.37 -21.46
N LYS A 407 -11.02 22.28 -20.71
CA LYS A 407 -12.18 21.40 -20.92
C LYS A 407 -13.48 22.16 -20.72
N PHE A 408 -13.60 22.90 -19.62
CA PHE A 408 -14.80 23.68 -19.31
C PHE A 408 -15.03 24.82 -20.31
N ALA A 409 -13.97 25.49 -20.77
CA ALA A 409 -14.06 26.52 -21.81
C ALA A 409 -14.60 25.96 -23.14
N LYS A 410 -14.22 24.71 -23.46
CA LYS A 410 -14.58 24.05 -24.72
C LYS A 410 -15.99 23.43 -24.70
N ASP A 411 -16.28 22.63 -23.68
CA ASP A 411 -17.47 21.78 -23.64
C ASP A 411 -18.59 22.38 -22.74
N GLY A 412 -18.27 23.38 -21.91
CA GLY A 412 -19.16 23.96 -20.90
C GLY A 412 -19.15 23.15 -19.60
N VAL A 413 -19.41 23.81 -18.47
CA VAL A 413 -19.29 23.19 -17.13
C VAL A 413 -20.21 21.99 -16.96
N LEU A 414 -21.49 22.12 -17.34
CA LEU A 414 -22.50 21.07 -17.15
C LEU A 414 -22.21 19.81 -17.98
N GLU A 415 -21.88 19.97 -19.26
CA GLU A 415 -21.58 18.83 -20.14
C GLU A 415 -20.25 18.15 -19.75
N THR A 416 -19.27 18.93 -19.30
CA THR A 416 -18.02 18.38 -18.77
C THR A 416 -18.28 17.53 -17.53
N LEU A 417 -19.05 18.04 -16.55
CA LEU A 417 -19.44 17.28 -15.34
C LEU A 417 -20.22 16.01 -15.69
N LYS A 418 -21.14 16.09 -16.67
CA LYS A 418 -21.88 14.94 -17.17
C LYS A 418 -20.96 13.90 -17.82
N GLY A 419 -19.96 14.33 -18.60
CA GLY A 419 -18.91 13.48 -19.15
C GLY A 419 -18.06 12.80 -18.08
N MET A 420 -17.91 13.42 -16.91
CA MET A 420 -17.26 12.86 -15.72
C MET A 420 -18.18 11.93 -14.90
N GLY A 421 -19.42 11.71 -15.34
CA GLY A 421 -20.39 10.83 -14.69
C GLY A 421 -21.35 11.54 -13.71
N LEU A 422 -21.28 12.87 -13.61
CA LEU A 422 -22.19 13.68 -12.79
C LEU A 422 -23.30 14.29 -13.66
N ASP A 423 -24.34 13.49 -13.93
CA ASP A 423 -25.55 13.97 -14.63
C ASP A 423 -26.46 14.74 -13.66
N ILE A 424 -26.14 16.01 -13.40
CA ILE A 424 -26.87 16.87 -12.47
C ILE A 424 -28.35 17.01 -12.85
N GLU A 425 -28.64 17.18 -14.15
CA GLU A 425 -30.02 17.27 -14.63
C GLU A 425 -30.78 15.95 -14.40
N GLY A 426 -30.13 14.82 -14.67
CA GLY A 426 -30.65 13.48 -14.40
C GLY A 426 -30.95 13.24 -12.92
N LEU A 427 -30.04 13.64 -12.03
CA LEU A 427 -30.23 13.55 -10.57
C LEU A 427 -31.44 14.36 -10.09
N ILE A 428 -31.58 15.59 -10.60
CA ILE A 428 -32.71 16.47 -10.27
C ILE A 428 -34.03 15.87 -10.77
N LYS A 429 -34.09 15.39 -12.02
CA LYS A 429 -35.29 14.72 -12.55
C LYS A 429 -35.66 13.48 -11.76
N GLY A 430 -34.65 12.69 -11.36
CA GLY A 430 -34.85 11.49 -10.54
C GLY A 430 -35.44 11.79 -9.16
N PHE A 431 -35.03 12.91 -8.55
CA PHE A 431 -35.50 13.32 -7.23
C PHE A 431 -36.84 14.09 -7.26
N PHE A 432 -37.04 14.99 -8.23
CA PHE A 432 -38.20 15.92 -8.28
C PHE A 432 -39.28 15.55 -9.31
N GLY A 433 -39.04 14.61 -10.22
CA GLY A 433 -39.99 14.28 -11.30
C GLY A 433 -40.33 15.48 -12.19
N ASP A 434 -41.63 15.67 -12.50
CA ASP A 434 -42.12 16.83 -13.27
C ASP A 434 -42.13 18.16 -12.48
N GLY A 435 -41.77 18.12 -11.19
CA GLY A 435 -41.68 19.28 -10.30
C GLY A 435 -43.02 19.78 -9.73
N LEU A 436 -42.98 20.90 -9.00
CA LEU A 436 -44.15 21.56 -8.42
C LEU A 436 -44.66 22.70 -9.31
N LYS A 437 -45.91 22.59 -9.77
CA LYS A 437 -46.65 23.64 -10.48
C LYS A 437 -47.80 24.16 -9.62
N ILE A 438 -48.02 25.47 -9.58
CA ILE A 438 -49.21 26.09 -8.95
C ILE A 438 -50.02 26.76 -10.06
N GLY A 439 -51.15 26.16 -10.43
CA GLY A 439 -51.90 26.55 -11.64
C GLY A 439 -51.11 26.22 -12.91
N ASP A 440 -51.11 27.14 -13.89
CA ASP A 440 -50.30 27.02 -15.12
C ASP A 440 -48.83 27.46 -14.92
N THR A 441 -48.46 27.81 -13.68
CA THR A 441 -47.16 28.40 -13.35
C THR A 441 -46.19 27.33 -12.83
N GLU A 442 -45.06 27.21 -13.53
CA GLU A 442 -43.93 26.34 -13.15
C GLU A 442 -43.07 27.03 -12.08
N LEU A 443 -43.03 26.46 -10.87
CA LEU A 443 -42.29 27.04 -9.73
C LEU A 443 -41.00 26.26 -9.46
N PHE A 444 -41.11 24.99 -9.08
CA PHE A 444 -39.96 24.12 -8.81
C PHE A 444 -39.91 22.98 -9.82
N THR A 445 -39.60 23.31 -11.07
CA THR A 445 -39.37 22.33 -12.14
C THR A 445 -37.87 22.13 -12.34
N THR A 446 -37.48 21.00 -12.94
CA THR A 446 -36.09 20.74 -13.32
C THR A 446 -35.49 21.93 -14.07
N LYS A 447 -36.24 22.53 -15.01
CA LYS A 447 -35.78 23.68 -15.79
C LYS A 447 -35.40 24.89 -14.92
N ASN A 448 -36.24 25.23 -13.94
CA ASN A 448 -36.01 26.38 -13.06
C ASN A 448 -34.82 26.14 -12.11
N LEU A 449 -34.68 24.92 -11.58
CA LEU A 449 -33.54 24.56 -10.74
C LEU A 449 -32.23 24.52 -11.54
N MET A 450 -32.27 24.07 -12.79
CA MET A 450 -31.10 24.10 -13.67
C MET A 450 -30.62 25.53 -13.95
N GLY A 451 -31.51 26.51 -14.09
CA GLY A 451 -31.09 27.92 -14.24
C GLY A 451 -30.28 28.45 -13.06
N PHE A 452 -30.66 28.07 -11.84
CA PHE A 452 -29.90 28.42 -10.63
C PHE A 452 -28.55 27.67 -10.54
N ILE A 453 -28.53 26.40 -10.91
CA ILE A 453 -27.31 25.59 -10.91
C ILE A 453 -26.32 26.08 -11.98
N GLU A 454 -26.81 26.41 -13.17
CA GLU A 454 -25.99 26.97 -14.24
C GLU A 454 -25.37 28.30 -13.84
N ASP A 455 -26.12 29.19 -13.18
CA ASP A 455 -25.60 30.45 -12.62
C ASP A 455 -24.46 30.17 -11.62
N LEU A 456 -24.67 29.26 -10.66
CA LEU A 456 -23.64 28.86 -9.69
C LEU A 456 -22.40 28.25 -10.37
N LEU A 457 -22.58 27.33 -11.31
CA LEU A 457 -21.48 26.70 -12.05
C LEU A 457 -20.69 27.71 -12.88
N ASN A 458 -21.36 28.71 -13.47
CA ASN A 458 -20.70 29.79 -14.19
C ASN A 458 -19.88 30.67 -13.25
N GLN A 459 -20.41 31.02 -12.07
CA GLN A 459 -19.65 31.77 -11.07
C GLN A 459 -18.40 31.00 -10.62
N ILE A 460 -18.50 29.68 -10.40
CA ILE A 460 -17.36 28.82 -10.07
C ILE A 460 -16.30 28.85 -11.19
N TYR A 461 -16.73 28.73 -12.44
CA TYR A 461 -15.82 28.80 -13.58
C TYR A 461 -15.14 30.18 -13.68
N GLU A 462 -15.91 31.26 -13.60
CA GLU A 462 -15.40 32.63 -13.70
C GLU A 462 -14.42 32.97 -12.59
N ASN A 463 -14.70 32.57 -11.34
CA ASN A 463 -13.90 32.94 -10.18
C ASN A 463 -12.64 32.07 -9.98
N TYR A 464 -12.64 30.82 -10.44
CA TYR A 464 -11.58 29.86 -10.07
C TYR A 464 -10.90 29.16 -11.25
N LEU A 465 -11.48 29.21 -12.45
CA LEU A 465 -10.97 28.44 -13.59
C LEU A 465 -10.56 29.33 -14.76
N THR A 466 -10.91 30.62 -14.77
CA THR A 466 -10.43 31.57 -15.79
C THR A 466 -8.96 31.96 -15.62
N ASP A 467 -8.45 31.90 -14.38
CA ASP A 467 -7.05 32.08 -14.03
C ASP A 467 -6.60 30.91 -13.12
N PRO A 468 -6.25 29.76 -13.71
CA PRO A 468 -5.88 28.57 -12.97
C PRO A 468 -4.60 28.76 -12.14
N ASP A 469 -3.64 29.57 -12.61
CA ASP A 469 -2.39 29.84 -11.90
C ASP A 469 -2.63 30.67 -10.63
N ALA A 470 -3.46 31.72 -10.72
CA ALA A 470 -3.82 32.50 -9.53
C ALA A 470 -4.57 31.65 -8.48
N THR A 471 -5.42 30.73 -8.95
CA THR A 471 -6.15 29.80 -8.07
C THR A 471 -5.20 28.79 -7.42
N ALA A 472 -4.29 28.19 -8.19
CA ALA A 472 -3.25 27.30 -7.68
C ALA A 472 -2.38 28.02 -6.63
N GLN A 473 -1.95 29.26 -6.91
CA GLN A 473 -1.16 30.05 -5.98
C GLN A 473 -1.90 30.33 -4.67
N TYR A 474 -3.21 30.60 -4.73
CA TYR A 474 -4.03 30.77 -3.53
C TYR A 474 -4.06 29.49 -2.70
N LEU A 475 -4.33 28.33 -3.33
CA LEU A 475 -4.38 27.04 -2.65
C LEU A 475 -3.03 26.67 -2.01
N VAL A 476 -1.92 26.91 -2.71
CA VAL A 476 -0.57 26.67 -2.17
C VAL A 476 -0.27 27.59 -0.99
N ASN A 477 -0.68 28.86 -1.03
CA ASN A 477 -0.49 29.76 0.11
C ASN A 477 -1.23 29.26 1.36
N SER A 478 -2.41 28.66 1.19
CA SER A 478 -3.13 28.01 2.29
C SER A 478 -2.42 26.75 2.76
N ILE A 479 -1.99 25.86 1.86
CA ILE A 479 -1.23 24.65 2.19
C ILE A 479 0.08 24.98 2.92
N ASN A 480 0.74 26.09 2.60
CA ASN A 480 1.96 26.53 3.27
C ASN A 480 1.76 26.77 4.77
N LYS A 481 0.55 27.11 5.22
CA LYS A 481 0.28 27.19 6.67
C LYS A 481 0.50 25.83 7.33
N LEU A 482 0.02 24.76 6.69
CA LEU A 482 0.17 23.38 7.17
C LEU A 482 1.64 22.92 7.10
N LEU A 483 2.32 23.17 5.98
CA LEU A 483 3.73 22.80 5.79
C LEU A 483 4.67 23.46 6.82
N ASN A 484 4.30 24.65 7.31
CA ASN A 484 5.07 25.38 8.33
C ASN A 484 4.70 25.05 9.78
N VAL A 485 3.76 24.13 10.03
CA VAL A 485 3.48 23.66 11.39
C VAL A 485 4.76 23.07 11.99
N GLN A 486 5.14 23.52 13.18
CA GLN A 486 6.27 22.96 13.90
C GLN A 486 5.88 21.56 14.41
N VAL A 487 6.69 20.56 14.08
CA VAL A 487 6.44 19.16 14.49
C VAL A 487 7.55 18.59 15.37
N SER A 488 8.66 19.32 15.51
CA SER A 488 9.75 18.97 16.39
C SER A 488 10.41 20.24 16.94
N ASP A 489 10.87 20.20 18.19
CA ASP A 489 11.78 21.22 18.73
C ASP A 489 13.20 21.10 18.15
N LEU A 490 13.52 19.93 17.58
CA LEU A 490 14.81 19.67 16.96
C LEU A 490 14.83 20.16 15.51
N PRO A 491 15.94 20.75 15.04
CA PRO A 491 16.11 21.09 13.63
C PRO A 491 16.27 19.83 12.77
N ASN A 492 15.64 19.81 11.59
CA ASN A 492 16.02 18.89 10.53
C ASN A 492 17.42 19.24 10.02
N THR A 493 18.39 18.36 10.26
CA THR A 493 19.78 18.57 9.85
C THR A 493 20.37 17.45 9.02
N ARG A 494 19.59 16.37 8.80
CA ARG A 494 20.08 15.13 8.21
C ARG A 494 20.50 15.31 6.76
N PHE A 495 19.70 16.03 5.99
CA PHE A 495 19.81 16.10 4.53
C PHE A 495 20.38 17.41 3.98
N ILE A 496 20.77 18.35 4.86
CA ILE A 496 21.31 19.66 4.46
C ILE A 496 22.55 19.52 3.59
N ASP A 497 23.49 18.64 3.97
CA ASP A 497 24.78 18.58 3.30
C ASP A 497 24.72 17.71 2.01
N GLU A 498 23.79 16.75 1.92
CA GLU A 498 23.66 15.84 0.77
C GLU A 498 22.64 16.33 -0.26
N TYR A 499 21.47 16.79 0.18
CA TYR A 499 20.35 17.19 -0.69
C TYR A 499 19.98 18.67 -0.58
N GLY A 500 20.48 19.39 0.42
CA GLY A 500 20.31 20.84 0.52
C GLY A 500 19.04 21.32 1.21
N PHE A 501 18.23 20.43 1.80
CA PHE A 501 17.02 20.79 2.56
C PHE A 501 17.19 20.56 4.07
N GLY A 502 16.38 21.28 4.85
CA GLY A 502 16.51 21.43 6.31
C GLY A 502 17.21 22.73 6.75
N ASP A 503 17.05 23.10 8.01
CA ASP A 503 17.61 24.33 8.58
C ASP A 503 18.20 24.07 9.98
N ARG A 504 19.53 24.23 10.12
CA ARG A 504 20.25 24.02 11.40
C ARG A 504 19.82 25.00 12.51
N THR A 505 19.11 26.07 12.18
CA THR A 505 18.84 27.20 13.07
C THR A 505 17.38 27.31 13.50
N LYS A 506 16.49 26.48 12.95
CA LYS A 506 15.06 26.51 13.24
C LYS A 506 14.54 25.15 13.68
N PRO A 507 13.49 25.10 14.51
CA PRO A 507 12.75 23.86 14.77
C PRO A 507 12.24 23.25 13.47
N GLY A 508 12.14 21.92 13.43
CA GLY A 508 11.69 21.21 12.24
C GLY A 508 10.18 21.31 12.02
N THR A 509 9.79 21.40 10.76
CA THR A 509 8.41 21.62 10.32
C THR A 509 7.76 20.35 9.75
N PHE A 510 6.47 20.43 9.47
CA PHE A 510 5.75 19.36 8.79
C PHE A 510 6.28 19.15 7.37
N GLU A 511 6.75 20.20 6.70
CA GLU A 511 7.48 20.08 5.42
C GLU A 511 8.74 19.23 5.58
N ASP A 512 9.57 19.53 6.59
CA ASP A 512 10.79 18.75 6.87
C ASP A 512 10.49 17.28 7.10
N LEU A 513 9.41 16.97 7.83
CA LEU A 513 8.97 15.58 8.07
C LEU A 513 8.62 14.88 6.75
N LEU A 514 7.83 15.53 5.88
CA LEU A 514 7.42 14.97 4.58
C LEU A 514 8.61 14.77 3.63
N GLU A 515 9.52 15.73 3.56
CA GLU A 515 10.73 15.63 2.72
C GLU A 515 11.64 14.50 3.19
N CYS A 516 11.83 14.36 4.51
CA CYS A 516 12.56 13.24 5.08
C CYS A 516 11.92 11.89 4.73
N ILE A 517 10.60 11.75 4.87
CA ILE A 517 9.88 10.51 4.54
C ILE A 517 10.15 10.10 3.09
N VAL A 518 10.08 11.03 2.13
CA VAL A 518 10.37 10.75 0.72
C VAL A 518 11.80 10.22 0.53
N VAL A 519 12.80 10.87 1.14
CA VAL A 519 14.20 10.40 0.97
C VAL A 519 14.42 9.04 1.62
N TYR A 520 13.90 8.81 2.83
CA TYR A 520 14.00 7.50 3.50
C TYR A 520 13.30 6.41 2.68
N LYS A 521 12.15 6.72 2.09
CA LYS A 521 11.36 5.78 1.29
C LYS A 521 12.08 5.33 0.02
N TYR A 522 12.55 6.28 -0.78
CA TYR A 522 13.03 5.97 -2.14
C TYR A 522 14.52 5.63 -2.21
N GLU A 523 15.37 6.19 -1.35
CA GLU A 523 16.83 6.00 -1.49
C GLU A 523 17.31 4.60 -1.05
N GLY A 524 16.62 3.96 -0.10
CA GLY A 524 16.97 2.62 0.42
C GLY A 524 18.30 2.52 1.19
N LYS A 525 19.10 3.59 1.29
CA LYS A 525 20.38 3.58 2.03
C LYS A 525 20.26 3.93 3.52
N LEU A 526 19.11 4.45 3.92
CA LEU A 526 18.98 5.29 5.10
C LEU A 526 17.93 4.74 6.04
N HIS A 527 18.07 5.06 7.33
CA HIS A 527 17.23 4.52 8.37
C HIS A 527 16.79 5.63 9.31
N MET A 528 15.48 5.89 9.41
CA MET A 528 14.95 7.02 10.19
C MET A 528 15.30 6.94 11.68
N LYS A 529 15.52 5.74 12.23
CA LYS A 529 15.83 5.54 13.66
C LYS A 529 17.12 6.22 14.13
N ASP A 530 18.04 6.52 13.22
CA ASP A 530 19.27 7.24 13.52
C ASP A 530 19.13 8.76 13.37
N ASP A 531 17.94 9.25 13.02
CA ASP A 531 17.62 10.66 12.83
C ASP A 531 16.83 11.22 14.03
N PRO A 532 17.46 12.04 14.89
CA PRO A 532 16.81 12.58 16.08
C PRO A 532 15.57 13.43 15.76
N PHE A 533 15.57 14.16 14.63
CA PHE A 533 14.41 14.98 14.25
C PHE A 533 13.22 14.09 13.91
N MET A 534 13.42 13.05 13.10
CA MET A 534 12.34 12.11 12.74
C MET A 534 11.75 11.42 13.98
N MET A 535 12.61 10.92 14.87
CA MET A 535 12.15 10.24 16.07
C MET A 535 11.36 11.17 17.00
N ASP A 536 11.81 12.41 17.18
CA ASP A 536 11.08 13.41 17.98
C ASP A 536 9.74 13.77 17.34
N ALA A 537 9.69 14.01 16.02
CA ALA A 537 8.44 14.32 15.32
C ALA A 537 7.41 13.19 15.41
N ILE A 538 7.86 11.93 15.26
CA ILE A 538 7.00 10.74 15.41
C ILE A 538 6.49 10.62 16.86
N ASP A 539 7.34 10.86 17.84
CA ASP A 539 6.95 10.81 19.26
C ASP A 539 5.92 11.91 19.59
N GLN A 540 6.08 13.14 19.07
CA GLN A 540 5.10 14.21 19.27
C GLN A 540 3.75 13.93 18.61
N LEU A 541 3.74 13.31 17.42
CA LEU A 541 2.50 12.83 16.79
C LEU A 541 1.81 11.74 17.62
N ASN A 542 2.58 10.78 18.14
CA ASN A 542 2.06 9.67 18.97
C ASN A 542 1.46 10.15 20.30
N ASN A 543 2.06 11.16 20.92
CA ASN A 543 1.58 11.74 22.18
C ASN A 543 0.42 12.72 21.97
N GLY A 544 0.08 13.04 20.71
CA GLY A 544 -0.93 14.01 20.37
C GLY A 544 -0.51 15.47 20.61
N ASP A 545 0.77 15.78 20.84
CA ASP A 545 1.21 17.15 21.13
C ASP A 545 1.09 18.04 19.86
N THR A 546 1.55 17.52 18.72
CA THR A 546 1.54 18.25 17.44
C THR A 546 0.21 18.18 16.69
N ILE A 547 -0.60 17.14 16.95
CA ILE A 547 -1.80 16.90 16.13
C ILE A 547 -2.85 18.00 16.31
N PHE A 548 -2.92 18.63 17.48
CA PHE A 548 -3.79 19.79 17.70
C PHE A 548 -3.40 20.97 16.81
N ASP A 549 -2.11 21.28 16.70
CA ASP A 549 -1.62 22.38 15.85
C ASP A 549 -1.86 22.08 14.36
N ILE A 550 -1.61 20.85 13.92
CA ILE A 550 -1.91 20.40 12.55
C ILE A 550 -3.41 20.54 12.28
N PHE A 551 -4.25 20.07 13.20
CA PHE A 551 -5.69 20.09 13.06
C PHE A 551 -6.25 21.52 13.04
N ASP A 552 -5.80 22.39 13.95
CA ASP A 552 -6.21 23.79 14.00
C ASP A 552 -5.87 24.53 12.71
N VAL A 553 -4.69 24.26 12.14
CA VAL A 553 -4.28 24.84 10.85
C VAL A 553 -5.12 24.27 9.70
N LEU A 554 -5.41 22.97 9.68
CA LEU A 554 -6.31 22.38 8.67
C LEU A 554 -7.70 22.99 8.73
N VAL A 555 -8.23 23.19 9.95
CA VAL A 555 -9.52 23.84 10.19
C VAL A 555 -9.51 25.29 9.69
N ASP A 556 -8.46 26.05 9.98
CA ASP A 556 -8.28 27.41 9.50
C ASP A 556 -8.25 27.46 7.96
N ILE A 557 -7.49 26.57 7.32
CA ILE A 557 -7.43 26.46 5.86
C ILE A 557 -8.81 26.16 5.29
N VAL A 558 -9.47 25.10 5.75
CA VAL A 558 -10.75 24.67 5.18
C VAL A 558 -11.84 25.71 5.42
N SER A 559 -11.94 26.24 6.64
CA SER A 559 -13.06 27.10 7.02
C SER A 559 -12.84 28.56 6.68
N ASN A 560 -11.66 29.10 6.95
CA ASN A 560 -11.39 30.52 6.73
C ASN A 560 -10.93 30.76 5.30
N ASP A 561 -9.83 30.12 4.87
CA ASP A 561 -9.30 30.37 3.53
C ASP A 561 -10.26 29.85 2.45
N LEU A 562 -10.57 28.55 2.45
CA LEU A 562 -11.31 27.94 1.36
C LEU A 562 -12.81 28.27 1.43
N LEU A 563 -13.48 27.95 2.54
CA LEU A 563 -14.93 28.07 2.61
C LEU A 563 -15.39 29.54 2.73
N GLN A 564 -14.88 30.29 3.70
CA GLN A 564 -15.35 31.67 3.94
C GLN A 564 -14.78 32.66 2.93
N ASP A 565 -13.45 32.76 2.83
CA ASP A 565 -12.79 33.80 2.05
C ASP A 565 -12.79 33.55 0.55
N LYS A 566 -12.84 32.27 0.14
CA LYS A 566 -12.90 31.91 -1.27
C LYS A 566 -14.31 31.55 -1.71
N ILE A 567 -14.89 30.45 -1.23
CA ILE A 567 -16.17 29.93 -1.75
C ILE A 567 -17.35 30.84 -1.43
N LEU A 568 -17.65 31.09 -0.15
CA LEU A 568 -18.90 31.75 0.26
C LEU A 568 -18.89 33.26 0.00
N LYS A 569 -17.70 33.86 -0.07
CA LYS A 569 -17.53 35.30 -0.31
C LYS A 569 -17.47 35.65 -1.80
N ASP A 570 -16.84 34.82 -2.62
CA ASP A 570 -16.73 35.09 -4.06
C ASP A 570 -17.99 34.64 -4.83
N LEU A 571 -18.82 33.75 -4.25
CA LEU A 571 -20.08 33.30 -4.86
C LEU A 571 -21.28 34.10 -4.33
N ASP A 572 -22.15 34.51 -5.24
CA ASP A 572 -23.38 35.25 -5.00
C ASP A 572 -24.63 34.35 -5.04
N LEU A 573 -25.51 34.51 -4.04
CA LEU A 573 -26.82 33.88 -4.05
C LEU A 573 -27.78 34.67 -4.98
N ASN A 574 -27.95 34.17 -6.20
CA ASN A 574 -28.89 34.73 -7.16
C ASN A 574 -30.22 33.96 -7.20
N LEU A 575 -31.14 34.27 -6.28
CA LEU A 575 -32.49 33.67 -6.32
C LEU A 575 -33.29 34.01 -7.59
N GLY A 576 -32.88 35.04 -8.34
CA GLY A 576 -33.46 35.37 -9.63
C GLY A 576 -33.19 34.32 -10.71
N ALA A 577 -32.08 33.58 -10.60
CA ALA A 577 -31.66 32.56 -11.55
C ALA A 577 -32.61 31.34 -11.58
N PHE A 578 -33.48 31.16 -10.57
CA PHE A 578 -34.57 30.19 -10.62
C PHE A 578 -35.61 30.49 -11.71
N PHE A 579 -35.68 31.74 -12.19
CA PHE A 579 -36.63 32.17 -13.21
C PHE A 579 -35.89 32.84 -14.37
N PRO A 580 -35.13 32.06 -15.16
CA PRO A 580 -34.24 32.59 -16.19
C PRO A 580 -35.01 33.27 -17.35
N GLU A 581 -34.29 34.02 -18.19
CA GLU A 581 -34.87 34.75 -19.32
C GLU A 581 -35.63 33.82 -20.29
N GLY A 582 -36.78 34.28 -20.79
CA GLY A 582 -37.65 33.46 -21.64
C GLY A 582 -38.56 32.48 -20.89
N THR A 583 -38.60 32.52 -19.56
CA THR A 583 -39.63 31.84 -18.75
C THR A 583 -40.83 32.74 -18.48
N THR A 584 -42.00 32.15 -18.15
CA THR A 584 -43.21 32.92 -17.82
C THR A 584 -43.06 33.77 -16.55
N LEU A 585 -42.04 33.50 -15.73
CA LEU A 585 -41.75 34.18 -14.47
C LEU A 585 -40.47 35.04 -14.50
N GLU A 586 -39.90 35.33 -15.67
CA GLU A 586 -38.68 36.16 -15.79
C GLU A 586 -38.79 37.50 -15.03
N CYS A 587 -39.95 38.16 -15.08
CA CYS A 587 -40.21 39.40 -14.35
C CYS A 587 -40.09 39.20 -12.82
N VAL A 588 -40.52 38.04 -12.31
CA VAL A 588 -40.37 37.67 -10.89
C VAL A 588 -38.89 37.45 -10.55
N GLY A 589 -38.12 36.79 -11.41
CA GLY A 589 -36.67 36.64 -11.24
C GLY A 589 -35.94 37.98 -11.14
N LYS A 590 -36.26 38.93 -12.03
CA LYS A 590 -35.71 40.31 -12.00
C LYS A 590 -36.08 41.05 -10.71
N ILE A 591 -37.32 40.94 -10.24
CA ILE A 591 -37.76 41.54 -8.97
C ILE A 591 -37.03 40.91 -7.77
N LEU A 592 -36.89 39.58 -7.75
CA LEU A 592 -36.18 38.87 -6.68
C LEU A 592 -34.72 39.27 -6.59
N THR A 593 -34.04 39.39 -7.74
CA THR A 593 -32.64 39.86 -7.81
C THR A 593 -32.48 41.25 -7.19
N VAL A 594 -33.32 42.22 -7.60
CA VAL A 594 -33.30 43.57 -7.04
C VAL A 594 -33.65 43.56 -5.54
N THR A 595 -34.59 42.73 -5.12
CA THR A 595 -34.98 42.60 -3.71
C THR A 595 -33.82 42.06 -2.87
N MET A 596 -33.10 41.05 -3.36
CA MET A 596 -31.89 40.51 -2.73
C MET A 596 -30.83 41.60 -2.56
N MET A 597 -30.52 42.35 -3.62
CA MET A 597 -29.57 43.47 -3.53
C MET A 597 -29.98 44.52 -2.49
N VAL A 598 -31.27 44.88 -2.39
CA VAL A 598 -31.74 45.84 -1.39
C VAL A 598 -31.64 45.29 0.04
N LEU A 599 -32.12 44.05 0.26
CA LEU A 599 -32.12 43.41 1.58
C LEU A 599 -30.71 43.22 2.12
N PHE A 600 -29.76 42.87 1.25
CA PHE A 600 -28.40 42.53 1.64
C PHE A 600 -27.39 43.66 1.39
N LEU A 601 -27.88 44.87 1.08
CA LEU A 601 -27.09 46.11 0.90
C LEU A 601 -26.07 46.05 -0.25
N GLY A 602 -26.44 45.36 -1.34
CA GLY A 602 -25.65 45.22 -2.55
C GLY A 602 -24.61 44.09 -2.51
N ASP A 603 -24.45 43.42 -1.38
CA ASP A 603 -23.60 42.24 -1.23
C ASP A 603 -24.48 41.00 -1.08
N THR A 604 -24.61 40.24 -2.15
CA THR A 604 -25.44 39.02 -2.19
C THR A 604 -24.62 37.74 -2.00
N SER A 605 -23.38 37.87 -1.53
CA SER A 605 -22.52 36.72 -1.29
C SER A 605 -23.19 35.72 -0.36
N TYR A 606 -22.96 34.42 -0.59
CA TYR A 606 -23.50 33.38 0.28
C TYR A 606 -23.08 33.59 1.75
N LEU A 607 -21.89 34.15 2.00
CA LEU A 607 -21.40 34.49 3.32
C LEU A 607 -22.24 35.58 3.99
N ASN A 608 -22.45 36.73 3.32
CA ASN A 608 -23.22 37.84 3.87
C ASN A 608 -24.70 37.47 4.05
N VAL A 609 -25.26 36.73 3.09
CA VAL A 609 -26.66 36.28 3.16
C VAL A 609 -26.86 35.35 4.36
N SER A 610 -26.06 34.29 4.45
CA SER A 610 -26.14 33.29 5.52
C SER A 610 -25.94 33.93 6.90
N ASN A 611 -24.93 34.77 7.08
CA ASN A 611 -24.65 35.42 8.37
C ASN A 611 -25.77 36.37 8.80
N LYS A 612 -26.35 37.17 7.90
CA LYS A 612 -27.48 38.06 8.26
C LYS A 612 -28.75 37.29 8.59
N ILE A 613 -29.01 36.16 7.93
CA ILE A 613 -30.13 35.27 8.25
C ILE A 613 -29.93 34.67 9.66
N LEU A 614 -28.74 34.14 9.95
CA LEU A 614 -28.41 33.58 11.26
C LEU A 614 -28.46 34.64 12.37
N GLU A 615 -27.94 35.83 12.13
CA GLU A 615 -28.02 36.94 13.09
C GLU A 615 -29.48 37.32 13.39
N ALA A 616 -30.34 37.37 12.36
CA ALA A 616 -31.76 37.64 12.54
C ALA A 616 -32.47 36.50 13.30
N ALA A 617 -32.20 35.25 12.95
CA ALA A 617 -32.77 34.07 13.62
C ALA A 617 -32.32 33.98 15.09
N ASN A 618 -31.06 34.31 15.38
CA ASN A 618 -30.54 34.39 16.74
C ASN A 618 -31.20 35.49 17.56
N LYS A 619 -31.37 36.69 16.98
CA LYS A 619 -32.11 37.79 17.64
C LYS A 619 -33.56 37.43 17.96
N LEU A 620 -34.16 36.53 17.18
CA LEU A 620 -35.52 36.02 17.39
C LEU A 620 -35.58 34.82 18.34
N GLY A 621 -34.43 34.34 18.85
CA GLY A 621 -34.34 33.18 19.73
C GLY A 621 -34.67 31.84 19.05
N VAL A 622 -34.53 31.78 17.72
CA VAL A 622 -34.83 30.57 16.91
C VAL A 622 -33.62 29.64 16.83
N VAL A 623 -32.40 30.20 16.82
CA VAL A 623 -31.13 29.46 16.79
C VAL A 623 -30.12 30.11 17.73
N ASP A 624 -29.23 29.32 18.33
CA ASP A 624 -28.23 29.84 19.27
C ASP A 624 -26.99 30.43 18.58
N PHE A 625 -26.83 30.16 17.28
CA PHE A 625 -25.65 30.53 16.50
C PHE A 625 -25.83 31.85 15.74
N LYS A 626 -24.77 32.66 15.69
CA LYS A 626 -24.76 33.97 15.02
C LYS A 626 -24.08 33.97 13.64
N SER A 627 -23.39 32.88 13.31
CA SER A 627 -22.65 32.71 12.06
C SER A 627 -22.59 31.23 11.70
N LEU A 628 -22.27 30.93 10.44
CA LEU A 628 -22.01 29.55 9.99
C LEU A 628 -20.84 28.93 10.75
N TRP A 629 -19.84 29.75 11.10
CA TRP A 629 -18.69 29.32 11.87
C TRP A 629 -19.04 28.87 13.29
N GLY A 630 -19.94 29.60 13.98
CA GLY A 630 -20.40 29.17 15.30
C GLY A 630 -21.17 27.85 15.28
N ILE A 631 -21.75 27.47 14.14
CA ILE A 631 -22.37 26.15 13.94
C ILE A 631 -21.27 25.09 13.77
N ALA A 632 -20.27 25.36 12.92
CA ALA A 632 -19.17 24.44 12.68
C ALA A 632 -18.36 24.15 13.95
N GLU A 633 -17.95 25.19 14.71
CA GLU A 633 -17.23 25.04 15.98
C GLU A 633 -18.00 24.18 16.99
N TYR A 634 -19.31 24.40 17.11
CA TYR A 634 -20.15 23.66 18.04
C TYR A 634 -20.15 22.16 17.72
N TYR A 635 -20.42 21.80 16.46
CA TYR A 635 -20.45 20.39 16.08
C TYR A 635 -19.05 19.78 16.07
N MET A 636 -18.01 20.50 15.64
CA MET A 636 -16.64 19.99 15.73
C MET A 636 -16.25 19.67 17.17
N GLY A 637 -16.54 20.56 18.14
CA GLY A 637 -16.25 20.32 19.55
C GLY A 637 -17.10 19.20 20.19
N GLU A 638 -18.26 18.87 19.64
CA GLU A 638 -19.06 17.72 20.09
C GLU A 638 -18.51 16.38 19.57
N TYR A 639 -17.88 16.36 18.39
CA TYR A 639 -17.46 15.13 17.70
C TYR A 639 -15.95 14.89 17.66
N LEU A 640 -15.12 15.85 18.06
CA LEU A 640 -13.65 15.76 18.10
C LEU A 640 -13.15 15.99 19.53
N THR A 641 -13.22 14.95 20.33
CA THR A 641 -12.64 14.88 21.66
C THR A 641 -11.11 14.76 21.59
N ASP A 642 -10.41 15.15 22.65
CA ASP A 642 -8.95 15.01 22.77
C ASP A 642 -8.48 13.57 22.45
N THR A 643 -9.21 12.56 22.94
CA THR A 643 -8.95 11.14 22.66
C THR A 643 -9.02 10.80 21.17
N GLN A 644 -9.91 11.44 20.41
CA GLN A 644 -10.02 11.21 18.96
C GLN A 644 -8.89 11.88 18.19
N LEU A 645 -8.47 13.08 18.62
CA LEU A 645 -7.33 13.76 18.03
C LEU A 645 -6.02 13.01 18.31
N GLU A 646 -5.84 12.48 19.51
CA GLU A 646 -4.73 11.58 19.86
C GLU A 646 -4.69 10.34 18.95
N GLY A 647 -5.85 9.71 18.72
CA GLY A 647 -5.97 8.56 17.79
C GLY A 647 -5.53 8.90 16.36
N ILE A 648 -5.92 10.08 15.85
CA ILE A 648 -5.49 10.56 14.53
C ILE A 648 -3.96 10.80 14.51
N GLY A 649 -3.41 11.40 15.56
CA GLY A 649 -1.96 11.62 15.70
C GLY A 649 -1.17 10.30 15.64
N GLN A 650 -1.63 9.29 16.36
CA GLN A 650 -1.06 7.93 16.34
C GLN A 650 -1.15 7.28 14.95
N THR A 651 -2.28 7.45 14.23
CA THR A 651 -2.39 6.96 12.85
C THR A 651 -1.38 7.65 11.93
N LEU A 652 -1.24 8.98 12.02
CA LEU A 652 -0.28 9.71 11.19
C LEU A 652 1.17 9.31 11.51
N ALA A 653 1.50 9.12 12.79
CA ALA A 653 2.80 8.61 13.21
C ALA A 653 3.08 7.21 12.61
N ASN A 654 2.10 6.31 12.65
CA ASN A 654 2.21 4.98 12.06
C ASN A 654 2.43 5.05 10.54
N VAL A 655 1.67 5.88 9.81
CA VAL A 655 1.86 6.06 8.37
C VAL A 655 3.25 6.63 8.08
N ALA A 656 3.70 7.65 8.80
CA ALA A 656 5.04 8.22 8.64
C ALA A 656 6.13 7.15 8.85
N CYS A 657 5.98 6.31 9.88
CA CYS A 657 6.88 5.20 10.13
C CYS A 657 6.86 4.16 9.01
N GLU A 658 5.68 3.72 8.55
CA GLU A 658 5.56 2.70 7.50
C GLU A 658 6.20 3.13 6.17
N PHE A 659 6.24 4.42 5.87
CA PHE A 659 6.90 4.94 4.67
C PHE A 659 8.41 5.18 4.87
N ALA A 660 8.85 5.54 6.07
CA ALA A 660 10.24 5.90 6.35
C ALA A 660 11.07 4.74 6.95
N TYR A 661 10.45 3.58 7.19
CA TYR A 661 11.08 2.44 7.85
C TYR A 661 10.46 1.10 7.43
N ASP A 662 11.32 0.14 7.07
CA ASP A 662 10.97 -1.25 6.85
C ASP A 662 11.46 -2.14 8.02
N ASP A 663 10.54 -2.93 8.58
CA ASP A 663 10.82 -3.91 9.65
C ASP A 663 11.60 -5.13 9.18
N ASN A 664 11.69 -5.37 7.86
CA ASN A 664 12.45 -6.49 7.28
C ASN A 664 13.89 -6.15 6.91
N TYR A 665 14.45 -5.09 7.52
CA TYR A 665 15.72 -4.45 7.13
C TYR A 665 16.82 -5.42 6.68
N ILE A 666 16.97 -5.49 5.36
CA ILE A 666 18.18 -5.90 4.64
C ILE A 666 18.78 -4.59 4.11
N GLU A 667 20.10 -4.43 4.04
CA GLU A 667 20.68 -3.24 3.39
C GLU A 667 20.23 -3.17 1.92
N ASP A 668 19.32 -2.26 1.56
CA ASP A 668 18.58 -2.35 0.28
C ASP A 668 19.42 -2.02 -0.95
N VAL A 669 20.51 -1.30 -0.75
CA VAL A 669 21.36 -0.78 -1.83
C VAL A 669 22.57 -1.67 -2.07
N ASN A 670 23.25 -2.15 -1.03
CA ASN A 670 24.42 -3.03 -1.19
C ASN A 670 24.36 -4.18 -0.19
N THR A 671 24.02 -5.38 -0.63
CA THR A 671 23.86 -6.51 0.27
C THR A 671 24.29 -7.84 -0.31
N THR A 672 24.40 -8.83 0.56
CA THR A 672 24.60 -10.23 0.19
C THR A 672 23.43 -11.04 0.74
N ILE A 673 22.55 -11.47 -0.17
CA ILE A 673 21.39 -12.30 0.12
C ILE A 673 21.82 -13.76 0.10
N VAL A 674 21.32 -14.56 1.02
CA VAL A 674 21.65 -16.00 1.12
C VAL A 674 20.39 -16.84 1.25
N TYR A 675 20.25 -17.82 0.37
CA TYR A 675 19.35 -18.95 0.55
C TYR A 675 20.16 -20.21 0.88
N ASP A 676 19.92 -20.81 2.04
CA ASP A 676 20.63 -21.99 2.55
C ASP A 676 19.62 -23.07 3.02
N GLY A 677 18.49 -23.16 2.32
CA GLY A 677 17.40 -24.07 2.63
C GLY A 677 16.37 -23.50 3.61
N LYS A 678 15.45 -24.37 4.03
CA LYS A 678 14.30 -24.02 4.87
C LYS A 678 14.69 -23.49 6.24
N VAL A 679 13.98 -22.47 6.68
CA VAL A 679 14.06 -21.92 8.04
C VAL A 679 12.83 -22.31 8.86
N THR A 680 12.88 -22.11 10.18
CA THR A 680 11.69 -22.24 11.02
C THR A 680 10.95 -20.89 11.00
N PRO A 681 9.76 -20.79 10.38
CA PRO A 681 9.04 -19.53 10.35
C PRO A 681 8.62 -19.12 11.76
N VAL A 682 8.78 -17.83 12.08
CA VAL A 682 8.27 -17.27 13.33
C VAL A 682 6.75 -17.21 13.24
N ALA A 683 6.06 -17.82 14.21
CA ALA A 683 4.61 -17.76 14.30
C ALA A 683 4.20 -16.68 15.29
N THR A 684 3.40 -15.72 14.83
CA THR A 684 2.85 -14.65 15.66
C THR A 684 1.35 -14.44 15.36
N ARG A 685 0.66 -13.59 16.12
CA ARG A 685 -0.75 -13.28 15.84
C ARG A 685 -0.88 -12.28 14.68
N GLU A 686 0.12 -11.41 14.52
CA GLU A 686 0.20 -10.36 13.49
C GLU A 686 0.37 -10.97 12.10
N ASN A 687 1.19 -12.03 11.97
CA ASN A 687 1.30 -12.80 10.73
C ASN A 687 0.26 -13.93 10.58
N TYR A 688 -0.70 -13.98 11.51
CA TYR A 688 -1.85 -14.90 11.53
C TYR A 688 -1.50 -16.39 11.55
N ARG A 689 -0.26 -16.77 11.91
CA ARG A 689 0.14 -18.17 12.12
C ARG A 689 -0.31 -18.70 13.47
N LEU A 690 -0.28 -17.84 14.49
CA LEU A 690 -0.93 -18.14 15.78
C LEU A 690 -2.40 -17.71 15.74
N PRO A 691 -3.27 -18.38 16.51
CA PRO A 691 -4.65 -17.95 16.70
C PRO A 691 -4.75 -16.47 17.11
N THR A 692 -5.50 -15.69 16.35
CA THR A 692 -5.86 -14.30 16.68
C THR A 692 -7.36 -14.19 16.94
N ILE A 693 -7.79 -13.19 17.72
CA ILE A 693 -9.20 -12.97 18.07
C ILE A 693 -9.79 -14.26 18.67
N VAL A 694 -9.11 -14.81 19.68
CA VAL A 694 -9.60 -15.98 20.40
C VAL A 694 -10.77 -15.53 21.27
N SER A 695 -11.95 -16.00 20.92
CA SER A 695 -13.22 -15.64 21.55
C SER A 695 -13.87 -16.86 22.18
N THR A 696 -14.33 -16.73 23.42
CA THR A 696 -15.03 -17.79 24.15
C THR A 696 -16.44 -17.36 24.49
N THR A 697 -17.43 -18.18 24.13
CA THR A 697 -18.85 -17.94 24.42
C THR A 697 -19.48 -19.12 25.15
N LEU A 698 -20.64 -18.86 25.78
CA LEU A 698 -21.44 -19.89 26.40
C LEU A 698 -21.92 -20.91 25.34
N GLY A 699 -21.93 -22.18 25.73
CA GLY A 699 -22.45 -23.26 24.89
C GLY A 699 -23.97 -23.39 24.96
N ALA A 700 -24.48 -24.49 24.40
CA ALA A 700 -25.91 -24.81 24.43
C ALA A 700 -26.46 -25.05 25.84
N ASP A 701 -25.58 -25.36 26.82
CA ASP A 701 -25.94 -25.61 28.21
C ASP A 701 -24.77 -25.29 29.17
N GLN A 702 -25.02 -25.49 30.47
CA GLN A 702 -24.04 -25.27 31.55
C GLN A 702 -22.79 -26.16 31.48
N THR A 703 -22.75 -27.16 30.59
CA THR A 703 -21.66 -28.13 30.41
C THR A 703 -20.93 -27.96 29.07
N SER A 704 -21.18 -26.86 28.38
CA SER A 704 -20.62 -26.60 27.05
C SER A 704 -20.07 -25.18 26.91
N ARG A 705 -19.09 -25.05 26.01
CA ARG A 705 -18.39 -23.81 25.66
C ARG A 705 -18.11 -23.80 24.16
N ASN A 706 -18.12 -22.63 23.56
CA ASN A 706 -17.67 -22.46 22.18
C ASN A 706 -16.43 -21.58 22.16
N VAL A 707 -15.44 -21.95 21.35
CA VAL A 707 -14.25 -21.15 21.10
C VAL A 707 -14.14 -20.88 19.61
N SER A 708 -13.86 -19.65 19.20
CA SER A 708 -13.56 -19.34 17.81
C SER A 708 -12.35 -18.42 17.67
N TRP A 709 -11.60 -18.57 16.58
CA TRP A 709 -10.40 -17.79 16.30
C TRP A 709 -10.15 -17.70 14.78
N TYR A 710 -9.19 -16.87 14.39
CA TYR A 710 -8.77 -16.69 13.00
C TYR A 710 -7.30 -17.03 12.79
N THR A 711 -6.97 -17.48 11.58
CA THR A 711 -5.60 -17.71 11.09
C THR A 711 -5.51 -17.40 9.58
N LYS A 712 -4.30 -17.30 9.03
CA LYS A 712 -4.09 -17.22 7.57
C LYS A 712 -4.58 -18.49 6.86
N THR A 713 -4.91 -18.36 5.57
CA THR A 713 -5.62 -19.44 4.85
C THR A 713 -4.85 -20.76 4.75
N SER A 714 -3.52 -20.76 4.80
CA SER A 714 -2.71 -21.97 4.77
C SER A 714 -2.71 -22.75 6.10
N VAL A 715 -3.07 -22.14 7.24
CA VAL A 715 -3.19 -22.83 8.53
C VAL A 715 -4.54 -23.54 8.61
N LYS A 716 -4.52 -24.86 8.42
CA LYS A 716 -5.74 -25.68 8.40
C LYS A 716 -6.05 -26.35 9.74
N GLY A 717 -5.07 -26.44 10.64
CA GLY A 717 -5.26 -27.02 11.97
C GLY A 717 -6.41 -26.35 12.73
N THR A 718 -7.29 -27.17 13.30
CA THR A 718 -8.47 -26.74 14.06
C THR A 718 -8.53 -27.55 15.33
N ASP A 719 -7.43 -27.50 16.07
CA ASP A 719 -7.17 -28.34 17.21
C ASP A 719 -7.47 -27.59 18.50
N ILE A 720 -7.95 -28.32 19.50
CA ILE A 720 -8.10 -27.84 20.87
C ILE A 720 -7.44 -28.84 21.80
N GLU A 721 -6.73 -28.33 22.79
CA GLU A 721 -6.22 -29.13 23.89
C GLU A 721 -6.88 -28.66 25.19
N ILE A 722 -7.53 -29.56 25.91
CA ILE A 722 -8.22 -29.28 27.17
C ILE A 722 -7.67 -30.19 28.26
N ILE A 723 -7.31 -29.62 29.39
CA ILE A 723 -6.90 -30.36 30.59
C ILE A 723 -7.66 -29.86 31.82
N PRO A 724 -7.86 -30.71 32.85
CA PRO A 724 -8.34 -30.23 34.15
C PRO A 724 -7.40 -29.15 34.70
N TYR A 725 -7.96 -28.16 35.41
CA TYR A 725 -7.16 -27.09 35.98
C TYR A 725 -6.07 -27.61 36.94
N SER A 726 -4.88 -27.02 36.82
CA SER A 726 -3.73 -27.24 37.69
C SER A 726 -2.92 -25.95 37.74
N GLU A 727 -2.27 -25.67 38.88
CA GLU A 727 -1.33 -24.54 38.98
C GLU A 727 -0.08 -24.72 38.11
N ASN A 728 0.24 -25.97 37.75
CA ASN A 728 1.39 -26.31 36.90
C ASN A 728 0.91 -27.17 35.71
N PRO A 729 0.20 -26.58 34.75
CA PRO A 729 -0.35 -27.32 33.64
C PRO A 729 0.74 -27.91 32.76
N VAL A 730 0.55 -29.17 32.35
CA VAL A 730 1.42 -29.82 31.36
C VAL A 730 0.56 -30.17 30.16
N PHE A 731 0.64 -29.32 29.14
CA PHE A 731 0.05 -29.60 27.84
C PHE A 731 0.96 -30.55 27.04
N THR A 732 0.35 -31.42 26.26
CA THR A 732 1.00 -32.47 25.47
C THR A 732 1.37 -32.03 24.06
N GLY A 733 0.80 -30.92 23.58
CA GLY A 733 0.99 -30.47 22.19
C GLY A 733 0.15 -31.25 21.19
N ARG A 734 -0.90 -31.95 21.66
CA ARG A 734 -1.77 -32.78 20.83
C ARG A 734 -3.21 -32.37 21.05
N ASN A 735 -4.04 -32.59 20.02
CA ASN A 735 -5.49 -32.45 20.11
C ASN A 735 -6.06 -33.52 21.08
N ILE A 736 -6.17 -33.17 22.36
CA ILE A 736 -6.57 -34.06 23.45
C ILE A 736 -7.54 -33.33 24.36
N VAL A 737 -8.58 -34.05 24.79
CA VAL A 737 -9.57 -33.57 25.77
C VAL A 737 -9.79 -34.61 26.89
N PRO A 738 -10.30 -34.21 28.06
CA PRO A 738 -10.60 -35.12 29.16
C PRO A 738 -11.63 -36.18 28.77
N TYR A 739 -11.61 -37.31 29.47
CA TYR A 739 -12.58 -38.38 29.26
C TYR A 739 -14.01 -37.88 29.43
N GLY A 740 -14.87 -38.13 28.45
CA GLY A 740 -16.28 -37.71 28.44
C GLY A 740 -16.54 -36.35 27.77
N VAL A 741 -15.51 -35.53 27.57
CA VAL A 741 -15.60 -34.30 26.78
C VAL A 741 -15.67 -34.62 25.30
N LYS A 742 -16.58 -33.95 24.59
CA LYS A 742 -16.75 -34.07 23.14
C LYS A 742 -16.44 -32.74 22.48
N VAL A 743 -15.80 -32.82 21.32
CA VAL A 743 -15.39 -31.67 20.53
C VAL A 743 -15.97 -31.81 19.13
N ASN A 744 -16.65 -30.76 18.67
CA ASN A 744 -17.05 -30.60 17.27
C ASN A 744 -16.31 -29.40 16.69
N THR A 745 -15.68 -29.57 15.52
CA THR A 745 -14.80 -28.55 14.92
C THR A 745 -15.30 -28.16 13.54
N LYS A 746 -15.22 -26.88 13.21
CA LYS A 746 -15.57 -26.35 11.89
C LYS A 746 -14.59 -25.26 11.48
N THR A 747 -14.17 -25.30 10.22
CA THR A 747 -13.32 -24.26 9.62
C THR A 747 -14.01 -23.68 8.42
N VAL A 748 -14.08 -22.36 8.36
CA VAL A 748 -14.77 -21.62 7.31
C VAL A 748 -13.78 -20.61 6.73
N ARG A 749 -13.51 -20.69 5.42
CA ARG A 749 -12.80 -19.62 4.72
C ARG A 749 -13.72 -18.40 4.65
N THR A 750 -13.22 -17.25 5.05
CA THR A 750 -13.97 -16.01 5.13
C THR A 750 -13.13 -14.85 4.63
N GLU A 751 -13.77 -13.82 4.09
CA GLU A 751 -13.12 -12.56 3.73
C GLU A 751 -13.18 -11.61 4.93
N ARG A 752 -12.08 -10.89 5.18
CA ARG A 752 -11.97 -9.85 6.21
C ARG A 752 -11.43 -8.59 5.57
N GLU A 753 -11.73 -7.47 6.20
CA GLU A 753 -11.28 -6.18 5.74
C GLU A 753 -10.88 -5.25 6.87
N TYR A 754 -10.06 -4.26 6.53
CA TYR A 754 -9.79 -3.10 7.38
C TYR A 754 -9.36 -1.94 6.47
N PRO A 755 -9.60 -0.68 6.86
CA PRO A 755 -9.23 0.48 6.05
C PRO A 755 -7.70 0.63 5.97
N GLY A 756 -7.19 1.03 4.80
CA GLY A 756 -5.78 1.33 4.62
C GLY A 756 -5.34 2.61 5.32
N VAL A 757 -6.26 3.58 5.44
CA VAL A 757 -6.11 4.75 6.31
C VAL A 757 -7.26 4.75 7.31
N ASP A 758 -6.94 4.56 8.59
CA ASP A 758 -7.91 4.47 9.69
C ASP A 758 -7.79 5.70 10.60
N LEU A 759 -8.71 6.65 10.45
CA LEU A 759 -8.80 7.82 11.33
C LEU A 759 -9.72 7.54 12.54
N GLY A 760 -9.91 6.26 12.91
CA GLY A 760 -10.71 5.81 14.02
C GLY A 760 -12.21 5.72 13.69
N VAL A 761 -12.83 6.87 13.43
CA VAL A 761 -14.26 6.99 13.03
C VAL A 761 -14.48 7.02 11.52
N LEU A 762 -13.40 7.17 10.75
CA LEU A 762 -13.44 7.22 9.29
C LEU A 762 -12.32 6.35 8.73
N GLY A 763 -12.71 5.28 8.05
CA GLY A 763 -11.82 4.44 7.27
C GLY A 763 -11.88 4.78 5.78
N PHE A 764 -10.73 4.75 5.11
CA PHE A 764 -10.63 4.86 3.65
C PHE A 764 -9.83 3.70 3.08
N MET A 765 -10.16 3.33 1.84
CA MET A 765 -9.44 2.30 1.07
C MET A 765 -9.44 0.93 1.80
N ASP A 766 -10.60 0.26 1.84
CA ASP A 766 -10.81 -1.00 2.59
C ASP A 766 -10.08 -2.22 2.01
N TYR A 767 -9.06 -2.72 2.69
CA TYR A 767 -8.22 -3.83 2.20
C TYR A 767 -8.84 -5.16 2.54
N LYS A 768 -9.14 -5.96 1.51
CA LYS A 768 -9.79 -7.26 1.64
C LYS A 768 -8.79 -8.39 1.54
N PHE A 769 -8.88 -9.36 2.44
CA PHE A 769 -8.02 -10.54 2.43
C PHE A 769 -8.75 -11.77 2.99
N PRO A 770 -8.41 -12.98 2.49
CA PRO A 770 -9.03 -14.20 2.95
C PRO A 770 -8.36 -14.70 4.25
N MET A 771 -9.16 -15.29 5.13
CA MET A 771 -8.71 -15.95 6.36
C MET A 771 -9.47 -17.26 6.59
N ASN A 772 -8.95 -18.11 7.48
CA ASN A 772 -9.72 -19.21 8.06
C ASN A 772 -10.31 -18.76 9.40
N ARG A 773 -11.64 -18.89 9.54
CA ARG A 773 -12.32 -18.86 10.84
C ARG A 773 -12.48 -20.28 11.35
N HIS A 774 -11.93 -20.53 12.52
CA HIS A 774 -12.01 -21.81 13.23
C HIS A 774 -13.05 -21.71 14.33
N ILE A 775 -13.85 -22.76 14.49
CA ILE A 775 -14.92 -22.84 15.49
C ILE A 775 -14.84 -24.21 16.14
N VAL A 776 -14.83 -24.22 17.47
CA VAL A 776 -14.80 -25.41 18.29
C VAL A 776 -15.96 -25.36 19.29
N GLU A 777 -16.83 -26.35 19.23
CA GLU A 777 -17.92 -26.56 20.18
C GLU A 777 -17.52 -27.70 21.14
N VAL A 778 -17.40 -27.38 22.42
CA VAL A 778 -17.01 -28.31 23.48
C VAL A 778 -18.25 -28.64 24.31
N SER A 779 -18.49 -29.92 24.56
CA SER A 779 -19.59 -30.39 25.42
C SER A 779 -19.13 -31.50 26.36
N GLY A 780 -19.91 -31.74 27.42
CA GLY A 780 -19.59 -32.76 28.42
C GLY A 780 -18.56 -32.31 29.45
N LEU A 781 -18.35 -31.00 29.62
CA LEU A 781 -17.55 -30.43 30.70
C LEU A 781 -18.31 -30.58 32.02
N GLU A 782 -17.65 -31.08 33.06
CA GLU A 782 -18.31 -31.29 34.36
C GLU A 782 -18.66 -29.97 35.06
N LYS A 783 -19.84 -29.92 35.70
CA LYS A 783 -20.32 -28.77 36.48
C LYS A 783 -19.36 -28.42 37.61
N GLY A 784 -19.20 -27.12 37.87
CA GLY A 784 -18.36 -26.58 38.95
C GLY A 784 -16.86 -26.82 38.80
N LYS A 785 -16.41 -27.47 37.71
CA LYS A 785 -14.98 -27.69 37.45
C LYS A 785 -14.38 -26.54 36.66
N LYS A 786 -13.07 -26.36 36.87
CA LYS A 786 -12.22 -25.46 36.10
C LYS A 786 -11.36 -26.28 35.14
N TYR A 787 -11.22 -25.83 33.91
CA TYR A 787 -10.37 -26.43 32.88
C TYR A 787 -9.43 -25.38 32.31
N LEU A 788 -8.28 -25.82 31.82
CA LEU A 788 -7.38 -25.02 31.00
C LEU A 788 -7.49 -25.49 29.56
N TYR A 789 -7.46 -24.56 28.62
CA TYR A 789 -7.52 -24.86 27.20
C TYR A 789 -6.54 -24.02 26.39
N ARG A 790 -6.24 -24.49 25.19
CA ARG A 790 -5.60 -23.72 24.13
C ARG A 790 -6.06 -24.24 22.77
N VAL A 791 -6.05 -23.39 21.77
CA VAL A 791 -6.49 -23.70 20.40
C VAL A 791 -5.34 -23.50 19.41
N GLY A 792 -5.41 -24.11 18.23
CA GLY A 792 -4.42 -23.87 17.18
C GLY A 792 -4.23 -25.03 16.20
N ASP A 793 -2.99 -25.18 15.73
CA ASP A 793 -2.56 -26.23 14.81
C ASP A 793 -1.51 -27.12 15.51
N ALA A 794 -1.96 -28.30 15.95
CA ALA A 794 -1.11 -29.25 16.66
C ALA A 794 0.03 -29.79 15.78
N SER A 795 -0.17 -29.86 14.47
CA SER A 795 0.83 -30.40 13.53
C SER A 795 2.05 -29.50 13.39
N ARG A 796 1.86 -28.19 13.63
CA ARG A 796 2.91 -27.15 13.58
C ARG A 796 3.37 -26.70 14.96
N ASN A 797 2.73 -27.19 16.03
CA ASN A 797 2.91 -26.70 17.39
C ASN A 797 2.64 -25.18 17.51
N TRP A 798 1.67 -24.68 16.75
CA TRP A 798 1.23 -23.29 16.77
C TRP A 798 -0.04 -23.22 17.61
N TRP A 799 0.12 -22.79 18.86
CA TRP A 799 -0.95 -22.74 19.84
C TRP A 799 -1.18 -21.30 20.31
N SER A 800 -2.42 -20.98 20.63
CA SER A 800 -2.75 -19.79 21.42
C SER A 800 -2.09 -19.84 22.79
N GLU A 801 -2.19 -18.72 23.49
CA GLU A 801 -2.05 -18.65 24.94
C GLU A 801 -3.03 -19.59 25.64
N ILE A 802 -2.81 -19.79 26.93
CA ILE A 802 -3.65 -20.66 27.74
C ILE A 802 -4.83 -19.84 28.25
N GLY A 803 -6.04 -20.31 27.93
CA GLY A 803 -7.27 -19.80 28.52
C GLY A 803 -7.88 -20.79 29.51
N THR A 804 -8.99 -20.38 30.11
CA THR A 804 -9.68 -21.11 31.16
C THR A 804 -11.17 -21.27 30.88
N PHE A 805 -11.75 -22.44 31.21
CA PHE A 805 -13.19 -22.59 31.38
C PHE A 805 -13.54 -22.73 32.86
N LYS A 806 -14.29 -21.76 33.42
CA LYS A 806 -15.00 -21.89 34.71
C LYS A 806 -16.43 -22.37 34.43
N MET A 807 -16.76 -23.60 34.83
CA MET A 807 -18.09 -24.17 34.58
C MET A 807 -19.05 -23.83 35.72
N ALA A 808 -20.31 -23.57 35.38
CA ALA A 808 -21.35 -23.31 36.37
C ALA A 808 -21.48 -24.51 37.32
N ASP A 809 -21.54 -24.24 38.62
CA ASP A 809 -21.69 -25.26 39.67
C ASP A 809 -23.14 -25.74 39.83
N GLY A 810 -24.08 -25.02 39.20
CA GLY A 810 -25.51 -25.31 39.24
C GLY A 810 -26.26 -24.62 40.38
N SER A 811 -25.63 -23.64 41.04
CA SER A 811 -26.30 -22.73 41.97
C SER A 811 -27.17 -21.70 41.23
N ASP A 812 -28.04 -21.01 41.99
CA ASP A 812 -28.88 -19.90 41.50
C ASP A 812 -28.18 -18.54 41.60
N GLU A 813 -26.91 -18.49 42.04
CA GLU A 813 -26.11 -17.28 42.15
C GLU A 813 -25.37 -17.01 40.83
N THR A 814 -25.31 -15.75 40.41
CA THR A 814 -24.59 -15.33 39.20
C THR A 814 -24.01 -13.95 39.40
N SER A 815 -22.80 -13.75 38.87
CA SER A 815 -22.06 -12.50 38.94
C SER A 815 -21.49 -12.16 37.57
N PHE A 816 -21.51 -10.90 37.18
CA PHE A 816 -20.94 -10.47 35.91
C PHE A 816 -20.40 -9.05 35.97
N VAL A 817 -19.37 -8.79 35.17
CA VAL A 817 -18.92 -7.43 34.88
C VAL A 817 -19.81 -6.89 33.77
N HIS A 818 -20.43 -5.73 33.99
CA HIS A 818 -21.18 -5.00 32.97
C HIS A 818 -20.32 -3.88 32.41
N ILE A 819 -20.13 -3.88 31.10
CA ILE A 819 -19.44 -2.82 30.36
C ILE A 819 -20.35 -2.25 29.27
N CYS A 820 -20.07 -1.02 28.85
CA CYS A 820 -20.74 -0.36 27.76
C CYS A 820 -19.71 0.48 27.01
N ASP A 821 -19.77 0.43 25.69
CA ASP A 821 -18.97 1.22 24.76
C ASP A 821 -17.42 1.18 24.98
N PRO A 822 -16.79 -0.01 25.04
CA PRO A 822 -15.32 -0.12 25.06
C PRO A 822 -14.62 0.16 23.71
N GLN A 823 -15.33 0.54 22.64
CA GLN A 823 -14.72 0.80 21.34
C GLN A 823 -13.58 1.82 21.43
N SER A 824 -12.59 1.65 20.57
CA SER A 824 -11.36 2.43 20.55
C SER A 824 -10.79 2.49 19.12
N GLN A 825 -9.95 3.48 18.87
CA GLN A 825 -9.45 3.83 17.54
C GLN A 825 -8.05 3.30 17.25
N SER A 826 -7.29 2.95 18.29
CA SER A 826 -5.92 2.44 18.17
C SER A 826 -5.67 1.26 19.11
N GLU A 827 -4.61 0.50 18.81
CA GLU A 827 -4.17 -0.60 19.68
C GLU A 827 -3.85 -0.12 21.10
N GLN A 828 -3.20 1.03 21.24
CA GLN A 828 -2.82 1.63 22.53
C GLN A 828 -4.05 1.96 23.39
N GLN A 829 -5.12 2.43 22.78
CA GLN A 829 -6.39 2.67 23.48
C GLN A 829 -7.03 1.34 23.93
N TYR A 830 -6.98 0.30 23.10
CA TYR A 830 -7.43 -1.04 23.49
C TYR A 830 -6.59 -1.67 24.62
N GLU A 831 -5.30 -1.34 24.75
CA GLU A 831 -4.52 -1.71 25.93
C GLU A 831 -5.07 -1.07 27.22
N THR A 832 -5.62 0.14 27.13
CA THR A 832 -6.28 0.79 28.28
C THR A 832 -7.54 0.04 28.66
N PHE A 833 -8.37 -0.36 27.68
CA PHE A 833 -9.51 -1.26 27.91
C PHE A 833 -9.07 -2.57 28.59
N SER A 834 -8.01 -3.20 28.09
CA SER A 834 -7.43 -4.43 28.67
C SER A 834 -7.09 -4.26 30.15
N LYS A 835 -6.40 -3.16 30.51
CA LYS A 835 -6.04 -2.82 31.90
C LYS A 835 -7.28 -2.62 32.78
N VAL A 836 -8.34 -1.99 32.26
CA VAL A 836 -9.59 -1.76 32.99
C VAL A 836 -10.30 -3.08 33.29
N ILE A 837 -10.43 -3.98 32.30
CA ILE A 837 -11.08 -5.28 32.48
C ILE A 837 -10.28 -6.17 33.43
N ALA A 838 -8.96 -6.24 33.25
CA ALA A 838 -8.08 -6.98 34.16
C ALA A 838 -8.27 -6.48 35.61
N LYS A 839 -8.33 -5.16 35.81
CA LYS A 839 -8.54 -4.59 37.15
C LYS A 839 -9.91 -4.93 37.74
N ALA A 840 -10.95 -4.99 36.92
CA ALA A 840 -12.27 -5.42 37.37
C ALA A 840 -12.25 -6.86 37.90
N TYR A 841 -11.56 -7.77 37.22
CA TYR A 841 -11.40 -9.17 37.64
C TYR A 841 -10.48 -9.36 38.85
N GLU A 842 -9.53 -8.45 39.08
CA GLU A 842 -8.78 -8.43 40.36
C GLU A 842 -9.65 -8.04 41.55
N MET A 843 -10.62 -7.14 41.32
CA MET A 843 -11.47 -6.58 42.39
C MET A 843 -12.70 -7.44 42.68
N TYR A 844 -13.20 -8.17 41.68
CA TYR A 844 -14.48 -8.88 41.76
C TYR A 844 -14.36 -10.28 41.11
N ASP A 845 -14.76 -11.33 41.84
CA ASP A 845 -14.94 -12.68 41.28
C ASP A 845 -16.24 -12.69 40.46
N SER A 846 -16.13 -12.54 39.14
CA SER A 846 -17.25 -12.48 38.20
C SER A 846 -17.26 -13.72 37.30
N ASP A 847 -18.44 -14.21 36.94
CA ASP A 847 -18.58 -15.42 36.11
C ASP A 847 -18.44 -15.17 34.62
N PHE A 848 -18.84 -13.98 34.14
CA PHE A 848 -18.75 -13.57 32.74
C PHE A 848 -18.81 -12.04 32.58
N ILE A 849 -18.66 -11.55 31.35
CA ILE A 849 -18.82 -10.15 30.96
C ILE A 849 -20.11 -10.01 30.14
N ILE A 850 -20.89 -8.96 30.42
CA ILE A 850 -21.93 -8.44 29.53
C ILE A 850 -21.46 -7.10 28.99
N ASN A 851 -21.33 -6.99 27.67
CA ASN A 851 -21.24 -5.71 26.98
C ASN A 851 -22.62 -5.34 26.42
N THR A 852 -23.13 -4.15 26.73
CA THR A 852 -24.41 -3.64 26.18
C THR A 852 -24.25 -2.53 25.14
N GLY A 853 -23.00 -2.20 24.78
CA GLY A 853 -22.67 -1.16 23.82
C GLY A 853 -21.77 -1.68 22.69
N ASP A 854 -21.18 -0.75 21.96
CA ASP A 854 -20.33 -1.07 20.82
C ASP A 854 -18.98 -1.65 21.28
N ASN A 855 -18.45 -2.63 20.55
CA ASN A 855 -17.15 -3.24 20.87
C ASN A 855 -16.00 -2.58 20.08
N VAL A 856 -16.33 -2.05 18.92
CA VAL A 856 -15.45 -1.46 17.91
C VAL A 856 -16.22 -0.33 17.22
N ASP A 857 -15.52 0.68 16.69
CA ASP A 857 -16.15 1.79 15.95
C ASP A 857 -16.70 1.31 14.59
N HIS A 858 -16.02 0.37 13.96
CA HIS A 858 -16.38 -0.19 12.66
C HIS A 858 -16.45 -1.72 12.71
N GLY A 859 -17.66 -2.28 12.59
CA GLY A 859 -17.92 -3.72 12.75
C GLY A 859 -17.26 -4.62 11.70
N ASP A 860 -16.91 -4.09 10.54
CA ASP A 860 -16.15 -4.73 9.47
C ASP A 860 -14.63 -4.58 9.61
N ASN A 861 -14.14 -3.61 10.40
CA ASN A 861 -12.72 -3.37 10.64
C ASN A 861 -12.10 -4.48 11.49
N PHE A 862 -11.43 -5.41 10.82
CA PHE A 862 -10.80 -6.57 11.43
C PHE A 862 -9.67 -6.21 12.40
N ARG A 863 -8.96 -5.09 12.20
CA ARG A 863 -7.89 -4.63 13.10
C ARG A 863 -8.44 -4.20 14.46
N GLN A 864 -9.55 -3.46 14.49
CA GLN A 864 -10.18 -3.09 15.77
C GLN A 864 -10.63 -4.31 16.58
N TRP A 865 -11.21 -5.32 15.91
CA TRP A 865 -11.50 -6.61 16.56
C TRP A 865 -10.24 -7.34 17.03
N GLN A 866 -9.17 -7.29 16.25
CA GLN A 866 -7.87 -7.83 16.62
C GLN A 866 -7.33 -7.18 17.88
N TRP A 867 -7.29 -5.84 17.93
CA TRP A 867 -6.81 -5.08 19.08
C TRP A 867 -7.66 -5.35 20.33
N LEU A 868 -8.99 -5.31 20.23
CA LEU A 868 -9.90 -5.61 21.35
C LEU A 868 -9.60 -6.96 22.00
N PHE A 869 -9.53 -8.03 21.20
CA PHE A 869 -9.34 -9.38 21.72
C PHE A 869 -7.89 -9.71 22.07
N ASN A 870 -6.93 -9.20 21.30
CA ASN A 870 -5.53 -9.57 21.48
C ASN A 870 -4.90 -8.87 22.67
N THR A 871 -5.10 -7.55 22.81
CA THR A 871 -4.58 -6.77 23.95
C THR A 871 -5.17 -7.24 25.27
N ALA A 872 -6.43 -7.70 25.28
CA ALA A 872 -7.14 -8.21 26.45
C ALA A 872 -7.14 -9.75 26.57
N SER A 873 -6.30 -10.44 25.80
CA SER A 873 -6.30 -11.91 25.73
C SER A 873 -6.10 -12.60 27.09
N ASP A 874 -5.25 -12.06 27.96
CA ASP A 874 -5.01 -12.56 29.32
C ASP A 874 -6.29 -12.63 30.17
N THR A 875 -7.28 -11.78 29.89
CA THR A 875 -8.57 -11.81 30.60
C THR A 875 -9.68 -12.43 29.77
N LEU A 876 -9.79 -12.07 28.49
CA LEU A 876 -10.88 -12.53 27.62
C LEU A 876 -10.81 -14.02 27.27
N MET A 877 -9.63 -14.65 27.32
CA MET A 877 -9.51 -16.10 27.17
C MET A 877 -9.89 -16.88 28.43
N ASP A 878 -9.93 -16.22 29.59
CA ASP A 878 -10.26 -16.81 30.89
C ASP A 878 -11.75 -16.64 31.28
N THR A 879 -12.50 -15.90 30.48
CA THR A 879 -13.92 -15.60 30.71
C THR A 879 -14.74 -15.73 29.44
N THR A 880 -16.05 -15.54 29.54
CA THR A 880 -16.95 -15.42 28.40
C THR A 880 -17.46 -13.98 28.32
N MET A 881 -17.38 -13.38 27.14
CA MET A 881 -18.01 -12.09 26.87
C MET A 881 -19.28 -12.31 26.05
N MET A 882 -20.39 -11.73 26.52
CA MET A 882 -21.65 -11.64 25.78
C MET A 882 -21.82 -10.21 25.29
N SER A 883 -22.16 -10.06 24.02
CA SER A 883 -22.42 -8.78 23.36
C SER A 883 -23.76 -8.85 22.65
#